data_AF-A0A553RN83-F1
#
_entry.id   AF-A0A553RN83-F1
#
_cell.length_a   1.000
_cell.length_b   1.000
_cell.length_c   1.000
_cell.angle_alpha   90.00
_cell.angle_beta   90.00
_cell.angle_gamma   90.00
#
_symmetry.space_group_name_H-M   'P 1'
#
loop_
_entity.id
_entity.type
_entity.pdbx_description
1 polymer ?
#
loop_
_entity_poly.entity_id
_entity_poly.type
_entity_poly.pdbx_seq_one_letter_code
_entity_poly.pdbx_strand_id
1 'polypeptide(L)'
;MHQAITSAQISQWFTVGAQFANVRITNEVKKEEPETPLISLIENNSVIIIRGATGSGKTTQLPQFILDYYAERKKPCNLVVTQPRKIGATSIARWVACERKCTLGSLVGYQVGLEKMATEHTKLIYVTTGVLLQKLVSAKTLTEYTHIFIDEECILSSFLCYRSKLGFAKNVPSDFIAYVNAFKDELAWGKENCIQIKRIREVAELYEDLKKRVSRFNMHTSSSSDPMDYTSLHKQRFILQVVIAGAFFPNYFSQGEIDEQLASKELSGNDPKTTIVETGVLPEVLLALLRSRQSPGLHLQVHHADEVQLHAKAKPISHLRYTRVNVDVQSHTVSFVGVLSNIIKPEELPSSRDFIINITEVIDVGHFWGFQTDEISMEKQCRLTAALNLRDLRPISVSLYPNFICAAPFKDGDQQAKYYRAKVLQMPSSNVEVFFVDFGNSSVVPSSSLRELPNDLMIPPFQAQEFCIAGICPSAQSLILGDRWSSRARNRFKTLTSGRSAIVSLYSILHGVMRVNLHISTDTSDVSVADLLVQEGHACHTPESFESQQSHEFLVTLYEDIASGRYMPNFVSGSVNSRMEEDKQMINELLQHFCASNSCIPKCKAIVHGPSSPHKINFHSMSGVSSYRGVSIEKESINCVMVNEKPQDCHERMLVAANVSLNASGSHILLKETSLMPHIHGLPSLITMLFTPVMELRTNDDGTCFTGALCGLGWNSFSGEAVLPEHDIEIAFDVKFGIEDITEINALRGAVNRMVCDGPNGLLQMSPEHINSLQEEVRERLIQLFIRNPPREECAPVYHDQFKKWNLVDSSQQMELQEKDDQKYKGVLFQLHPITLLNM
;
A
#
# COMPACT_ATOMS: atom_id res chain seq x y z
N MET A 1 22.16 -27.42 -28.83
CA MET A 1 21.18 -26.46 -28.26
C MET A 1 20.80 -26.97 -26.88
N HIS A 2 21.35 -26.37 -25.82
CA HIS A 2 20.96 -26.71 -24.45
C HIS A 2 19.70 -25.94 -24.09
N GLN A 3 18.58 -26.66 -23.85
CA GLN A 3 17.34 -26.10 -23.34
C GLN A 3 17.59 -25.38 -22.01
N ALA A 4 16.97 -24.22 -21.82
CA ALA A 4 17.03 -23.48 -20.56
C ALA A 4 16.31 -24.29 -19.47
N ILE A 5 17.07 -24.67 -18.43
CA ILE A 5 16.52 -25.33 -17.24
C ILE A 5 15.64 -24.32 -16.51
N THR A 6 14.40 -24.70 -16.23
CA THR A 6 13.39 -23.86 -15.57
C THR A 6 13.42 -24.04 -14.04
N SER A 7 12.96 -23.04 -13.29
CA SER A 7 12.81 -23.15 -11.82
C SER A 7 11.91 -24.32 -11.39
N ALA A 8 10.96 -24.72 -12.25
CA ALA A 8 10.13 -25.90 -12.06
C ALA A 8 10.93 -27.21 -12.10
N GLN A 9 11.90 -27.34 -13.02
CA GLN A 9 12.77 -28.53 -13.09
C GLN A 9 13.70 -28.63 -11.88
N ILE A 10 14.21 -27.49 -11.38
CA ILE A 10 15.02 -27.44 -10.15
C ILE A 10 14.17 -27.87 -8.94
N SER A 11 12.93 -27.41 -8.86
CA SER A 11 11.99 -27.80 -7.78
C SER A 11 11.66 -29.30 -7.80
N GLN A 12 11.56 -29.89 -9.00
CA GLN A 12 11.30 -31.32 -9.19
C GLN A 12 12.47 -32.19 -8.67
N TRP A 13 13.72 -31.73 -8.81
CA TRP A 13 14.91 -32.40 -8.25
C TRP A 13 14.91 -32.46 -6.72
N PHE A 14 14.25 -31.53 -6.03
CA PHE A 14 14.20 -31.47 -4.57
C PHE A 14 12.94 -32.07 -3.92
N THR A 15 11.92 -32.46 -4.70
CA THR A 15 10.61 -32.85 -4.14
C THR A 15 10.10 -34.24 -4.52
N VAL A 16 10.58 -34.87 -5.59
CA VAL A 16 10.11 -36.21 -5.98
C VAL A 16 11.20 -37.25 -5.68
N GLY A 17 11.07 -37.95 -4.55
CA GLY A 17 11.92 -39.10 -4.18
C GLY A 17 12.99 -38.88 -3.10
N ALA A 18 13.05 -37.70 -2.47
CA ALA A 18 14.06 -37.39 -1.45
C ALA A 18 13.80 -38.10 -0.10
N GLN A 19 14.80 -38.82 0.42
CA GLN A 19 14.80 -39.39 1.77
C GLN A 19 15.32 -38.35 2.79
N PHE A 20 14.66 -38.28 3.95
CA PHE A 20 14.94 -37.28 5.00
C PHE A 20 15.45 -37.96 6.29
N ALA A 21 16.48 -37.39 6.91
CA ALA A 21 16.97 -37.79 8.23
C ALA A 21 17.16 -36.58 9.17
N ASN A 22 16.93 -36.78 10.48
CA ASN A 22 16.97 -35.73 11.50
C ASN A 22 17.95 -36.14 12.61
N VAL A 23 19.00 -35.34 12.84
CA VAL A 23 20.11 -35.68 13.75
C VAL A 23 20.27 -34.60 14.81
N ARG A 24 20.39 -35.00 16.08
CA ARG A 24 20.65 -34.10 17.22
C ARG A 24 22.07 -34.31 17.72
N ILE A 25 22.90 -33.27 17.64
CA ILE A 25 24.25 -33.21 18.19
C ILE A 25 24.14 -32.66 19.61
N THR A 26 24.50 -33.46 20.61
CA THR A 26 24.36 -33.12 22.04
C THR A 26 25.63 -32.57 22.69
N ASN A 27 26.81 -32.78 22.08
CA ASN A 27 28.13 -32.32 22.57
C ASN A 27 28.92 -31.62 21.46
N GLU A 28 30.03 -30.92 21.77
CA GLU A 28 30.95 -30.39 20.75
C GLU A 28 31.50 -31.52 19.85
N VAL A 29 31.46 -31.33 18.53
CA VAL A 29 32.05 -32.27 17.57
C VAL A 29 33.57 -32.25 17.73
N LYS A 30 34.14 -33.27 18.39
CA LYS A 30 35.59 -33.44 18.53
C LYS A 30 36.14 -34.23 17.35
N LYS A 31 37.32 -33.83 16.87
CA LYS A 31 37.99 -34.41 15.69
C LYS A 31 38.43 -35.88 15.85
N GLU A 32 38.37 -36.45 17.05
CA GLU A 32 39.03 -37.72 17.41
C GLU A 32 38.10 -38.94 17.55
N GLU A 33 36.78 -38.81 17.38
CA GLU A 33 35.87 -39.98 17.41
C GLU A 33 35.18 -40.23 16.06
N PRO A 34 35.08 -41.50 15.62
CA PRO A 34 34.45 -41.83 14.35
C PRO A 34 32.92 -41.79 14.51
N GLU A 35 32.29 -40.65 14.21
CA GLU A 35 30.83 -40.55 14.04
C GLU A 35 30.39 -41.26 12.73
N THR A 36 30.62 -42.57 12.67
CA THR A 36 30.12 -43.50 11.65
C THR A 36 28.60 -43.41 11.41
N PRO A 37 27.73 -43.05 12.39
CA PRO A 37 26.31 -42.84 12.12
C PRO A 37 26.02 -41.63 11.22
N LEU A 38 26.76 -40.53 11.36
CA LEU A 38 26.46 -39.30 10.63
C LEU A 38 26.80 -39.42 9.14
N ILE A 39 27.93 -40.04 8.81
CA ILE A 39 28.33 -40.24 7.42
C ILE A 39 27.39 -41.24 6.72
N SER A 40 26.99 -42.32 7.39
CA SER A 40 26.02 -43.26 6.82
C SER A 40 24.66 -42.59 6.56
N LEU A 41 24.27 -41.61 7.39
CA LEU A 41 23.09 -40.80 7.11
C LEU A 41 23.30 -39.87 5.91
N ILE A 42 24.47 -39.22 5.79
CA ILE A 42 24.86 -38.35 4.65
C ILE A 42 24.88 -39.11 3.32
N GLU A 43 25.43 -40.32 3.29
CA GLU A 43 25.48 -41.12 2.05
C GLU A 43 24.10 -41.66 1.63
N ASN A 44 23.17 -41.84 2.56
CA ASN A 44 21.85 -42.43 2.30
C ASN A 44 20.72 -41.40 2.13
N ASN A 45 20.92 -40.13 2.48
CA ASN A 45 19.87 -39.11 2.45
C ASN A 45 20.29 -37.89 1.62
N SER A 46 19.39 -37.42 0.77
CA SER A 46 19.59 -36.21 -0.03
C SER A 46 19.50 -34.92 0.80
N VAL A 47 18.81 -34.96 1.95
CA VAL A 47 18.65 -33.81 2.86
C VAL A 47 18.74 -34.26 4.31
N ILE A 48 19.57 -33.57 5.10
CA ILE A 48 19.76 -33.85 6.53
C ILE A 48 19.61 -32.57 7.34
N ILE A 49 18.84 -32.66 8.42
CA ILE A 49 18.68 -31.59 9.39
C ILE A 49 19.54 -31.91 10.61
N ILE A 50 20.45 -30.98 10.93
CA ILE A 50 21.41 -31.12 12.03
C ILE A 50 21.09 -30.07 13.09
N ARG A 51 20.72 -30.53 14.29
CA ARG A 51 20.38 -29.67 15.44
C ARG A 51 21.49 -29.73 16.48
N GLY A 52 22.00 -28.58 16.93
CA GLY A 52 23.02 -28.48 17.99
C GLY A 52 23.13 -27.06 18.53
N ALA A 53 23.60 -26.88 19.77
CA ALA A 53 23.74 -25.57 20.41
C ALA A 53 24.72 -24.63 19.65
N THR A 54 24.65 -23.32 19.86
CA THR A 54 25.68 -22.38 19.37
C THR A 54 27.05 -22.78 19.94
N GLY A 55 28.09 -22.81 19.10
CA GLY A 55 29.41 -23.30 19.50
C GLY A 55 29.63 -24.82 19.29
N SER A 56 28.60 -25.61 18.99
CA SER A 56 28.73 -27.07 18.76
C SER A 56 29.53 -27.50 17.52
N GLY A 57 30.00 -26.54 16.70
CA GLY A 57 30.84 -26.82 15.53
C GLY A 57 30.11 -27.09 14.22
N LYS A 58 28.80 -26.80 14.12
CA LYS A 58 27.97 -27.05 12.92
C LYS A 58 28.54 -26.45 11.62
N THR A 59 29.07 -25.23 11.72
CA THR A 59 29.54 -24.41 10.58
C THR A 59 31.06 -24.47 10.40
N THR A 60 31.76 -24.92 11.44
CA THR A 60 33.23 -24.92 11.53
C THR A 60 33.79 -26.33 11.46
N GLN A 61 33.47 -27.21 12.40
CA GLN A 61 34.05 -28.55 12.51
C GLN A 61 33.41 -29.55 11.54
N LEU A 62 32.08 -29.52 11.41
CA LEU A 62 31.37 -30.52 10.61
C LEU A 62 31.75 -30.50 9.11
N PRO A 63 31.86 -29.33 8.42
CA PRO A 63 32.35 -29.31 7.05
C PRO A 63 33.79 -29.81 6.91
N GLN A 64 34.65 -29.55 7.91
CA GLN A 64 36.02 -30.05 7.91
C GLN A 64 36.08 -31.57 8.00
N PHE A 65 35.26 -32.14 8.88
CA PHE A 65 35.13 -33.59 9.06
C PHE A 65 34.65 -34.29 7.78
N ILE A 66 33.62 -33.76 7.11
CA ILE A 66 33.17 -34.30 5.82
C ILE A 66 34.30 -34.21 4.79
N LEU A 67 35.00 -33.07 4.73
CA LEU A 67 36.10 -32.91 3.78
C LEU A 67 37.20 -33.95 3.99
N ASP A 68 37.59 -34.19 5.25
CA ASP A 68 38.62 -35.17 5.62
C ASP A 68 38.17 -36.60 5.27
N TYR A 69 36.94 -36.98 5.62
CA TYR A 69 36.39 -38.31 5.34
C TYR A 69 36.41 -38.69 3.85
N TYR A 70 35.99 -37.75 2.98
CA TYR A 70 35.95 -37.98 1.54
C TYR A 70 37.36 -37.90 0.91
N ALA A 71 38.25 -37.07 1.46
CA ALA A 71 39.65 -36.98 1.03
C ALA A 71 40.41 -38.30 1.29
N GLU A 72 40.25 -38.89 2.49
CA GLU A 72 40.86 -40.18 2.85
C GLU A 72 40.44 -41.32 1.90
N ARG A 73 39.19 -41.28 1.42
CA ARG A 73 38.62 -42.28 0.51
C ARG A 73 38.82 -41.96 -0.98
N LYS A 74 39.53 -40.88 -1.30
CA LYS A 74 39.77 -40.39 -2.66
C LYS A 74 38.47 -40.21 -3.48
N LYS A 75 37.37 -39.85 -2.81
CA LYS A 75 36.10 -39.50 -3.46
C LYS A 75 36.07 -37.99 -3.74
N PRO A 76 35.43 -37.53 -4.84
CA PRO A 76 35.32 -36.10 -5.11
C PRO A 76 34.51 -35.41 -4.01
N CYS A 77 35.05 -34.32 -3.46
CA CYS A 77 34.39 -33.50 -2.45
C CYS A 77 34.63 -32.02 -2.75
N ASN A 78 33.53 -31.30 -2.96
CA ASN A 78 33.50 -29.85 -3.04
C ASN A 78 32.35 -29.34 -2.18
N LEU A 79 32.67 -28.54 -1.16
CA LEU A 79 31.78 -28.11 -0.11
C LEU A 79 31.57 -26.59 -0.19
N VAL A 80 30.32 -26.18 -0.10
CA VAL A 80 29.96 -24.77 0.09
C VAL A 80 29.17 -24.60 1.37
N VAL A 81 29.56 -23.61 2.17
CA VAL A 81 28.88 -23.25 3.42
C VAL A 81 28.36 -21.82 3.29
N THR A 82 27.04 -21.65 3.41
CA THR A 82 26.44 -20.32 3.37
C THR A 82 26.51 -19.63 4.73
N GLN A 83 26.77 -18.31 4.72
CA GLN A 83 26.69 -17.43 5.87
C GLN A 83 25.84 -16.20 5.55
N PRO A 84 24.95 -15.75 6.46
CA PRO A 84 24.04 -14.63 6.17
C PRO A 84 24.79 -13.28 6.08
N ARG A 85 25.91 -13.13 6.79
CA ARG A 85 26.67 -11.88 6.87
C ARG A 85 28.04 -12.02 6.18
N LYS A 86 28.49 -10.96 5.49
CA LYS A 86 29.83 -10.91 4.87
C LYS A 86 30.94 -11.21 5.89
N ILE A 87 30.86 -10.55 7.06
CA ILE A 87 31.82 -10.75 8.17
C ILE A 87 31.82 -12.20 8.64
N GLY A 88 30.66 -12.87 8.71
CA GLY A 88 30.57 -14.28 9.07
C GLY A 88 31.31 -15.18 8.10
N ALA A 89 31.06 -15.04 6.80
CA ALA A 89 31.74 -15.81 5.76
C ALA A 89 33.26 -15.62 5.80
N THR A 90 33.72 -14.36 5.87
CA THR A 90 35.14 -14.02 5.85
C THR A 90 35.86 -14.47 7.12
N SER A 91 35.29 -14.21 8.30
CA SER A 91 35.91 -14.54 9.59
C SER A 91 35.97 -16.05 9.81
N ILE A 92 34.91 -16.79 9.46
CA ILE A 92 34.90 -18.25 9.60
C ILE A 92 35.91 -18.88 8.64
N ALA A 93 35.97 -18.44 7.37
CA ALA A 93 36.96 -18.95 6.42
C ALA A 93 38.40 -18.73 6.89
N ARG A 94 38.69 -17.54 7.44
CA ARG A 94 40.01 -17.22 8.02
C ARG A 94 40.32 -18.11 9.22
N TRP A 95 39.36 -18.29 10.11
CA TRP A 95 39.51 -19.11 11.31
C TRP A 95 39.77 -20.58 10.94
N VAL A 96 38.97 -21.16 10.05
CA VAL A 96 39.14 -22.55 9.58
C VAL A 96 40.45 -22.73 8.80
N ALA A 97 40.86 -21.75 7.99
CA ALA A 97 42.14 -21.79 7.29
C ALA A 97 43.33 -21.78 8.27
N CYS A 98 43.25 -20.96 9.34
CA CYS A 98 44.23 -20.92 10.41
C CYS A 98 44.29 -22.26 11.18
N GLU A 99 43.13 -22.81 11.54
CA GLU A 99 43.02 -24.10 12.23
C GLU A 99 43.64 -25.25 11.41
N ARG A 100 43.40 -25.29 10.09
CA ARG A 100 43.99 -26.30 9.19
C ARG A 100 45.42 -26.02 8.77
N LYS A 101 46.02 -24.91 9.22
CA LYS A 101 47.36 -24.46 8.81
C LYS A 101 47.52 -24.35 7.29
N CYS A 102 46.49 -23.86 6.59
CA CYS A 102 46.51 -23.64 5.15
C CYS A 102 46.38 -22.15 4.79
N THR A 103 46.94 -21.74 3.66
CA THR A 103 46.80 -20.37 3.17
C THR A 103 45.36 -20.11 2.72
N LEU A 104 44.75 -19.02 3.17
CA LEU A 104 43.41 -18.63 2.75
C LEU A 104 43.34 -18.47 1.22
N GLY A 105 42.32 -19.06 0.59
CA GLY A 105 42.19 -19.15 -0.86
C GLY A 105 42.83 -20.38 -1.51
N SER A 106 43.59 -21.18 -0.74
CA SER A 106 44.04 -22.52 -1.16
C SER A 106 42.92 -23.54 -0.94
N LEU A 107 43.02 -24.46 0.03
CA LEU A 107 42.00 -25.47 0.34
C LEU A 107 40.69 -24.88 0.86
N VAL A 108 40.79 -23.81 1.67
CA VAL A 108 39.67 -23.10 2.30
C VAL A 108 39.65 -21.66 1.80
N GLY A 109 38.49 -21.18 1.39
CA GLY A 109 38.33 -19.83 0.84
C GLY A 109 36.98 -19.19 1.18
N TYR A 110 36.79 -17.95 0.74
CA TYR A 110 35.50 -17.29 0.81
C TYR A 110 35.16 -16.46 -0.43
N GLN A 111 33.88 -16.17 -0.60
CA GLN A 111 33.41 -15.20 -1.59
C GLN A 111 32.22 -14.40 -1.06
N VAL A 112 32.36 -13.07 -1.04
CA VAL A 112 31.36 -12.12 -0.54
C VAL A 112 31.19 -10.95 -1.50
N GLY A 113 30.02 -10.85 -2.14
CA GLY A 113 29.81 -9.86 -3.21
C GLY A 113 30.82 -10.05 -4.35
N LEU A 114 31.59 -8.99 -4.66
CA LEU A 114 32.65 -9.01 -5.67
C LEU A 114 34.01 -9.47 -5.12
N GLU A 115 34.17 -9.57 -3.81
CA GLU A 115 35.42 -10.01 -3.18
C GLU A 115 35.49 -11.55 -3.18
N LYS A 116 36.51 -12.10 -3.84
CA LYS A 116 36.72 -13.56 -3.96
C LYS A 116 38.15 -13.92 -3.53
N MET A 117 38.24 -14.73 -2.48
CA MET A 117 39.49 -15.34 -2.00
C MET A 117 39.37 -16.86 -2.12
N ALA A 118 39.43 -17.36 -3.36
CA ALA A 118 39.34 -18.77 -3.70
C ALA A 118 40.02 -19.05 -5.05
N THR A 119 40.63 -20.24 -5.17
CA THR A 119 41.29 -20.75 -6.38
C THR A 119 40.61 -22.05 -6.86
N GLU A 120 41.08 -22.63 -7.97
CA GLU A 120 40.58 -23.94 -8.44
C GLU A 120 40.87 -25.09 -7.45
N HIS A 121 41.83 -24.89 -6.55
CA HIS A 121 42.18 -25.84 -5.49
C HIS A 121 41.29 -25.73 -4.24
N THR A 122 40.41 -24.73 -4.17
CA THR A 122 39.50 -24.56 -3.04
C THR A 122 38.41 -25.63 -3.05
N LYS A 123 38.34 -26.40 -1.97
CA LYS A 123 37.35 -27.48 -1.77
C LYS A 123 36.34 -27.20 -0.68
N LEU A 124 36.60 -26.20 0.17
CA LEU A 124 35.67 -25.69 1.16
C LEU A 124 35.58 -24.18 1.01
N ILE A 125 34.44 -23.68 0.55
CA ILE A 125 34.22 -22.25 0.36
C ILE A 125 33.07 -21.72 1.23
N TYR A 126 33.33 -20.64 1.96
CA TYR A 126 32.33 -19.90 2.72
C TYR A 126 31.80 -18.75 1.88
N VAL A 127 30.49 -18.66 1.70
CA VAL A 127 29.90 -17.65 0.81
C VAL A 127 28.71 -16.97 1.46
N THR A 128 28.42 -15.75 1.04
CA THR A 128 27.10 -15.17 1.37
C THR A 128 26.00 -15.87 0.57
N THR A 129 24.79 -15.92 1.14
CA THR A 129 23.63 -16.56 0.49
C THR A 129 23.40 -16.03 -0.94
N GLY A 130 23.53 -14.70 -1.14
CA GLY A 130 23.39 -14.09 -2.46
C GLY A 130 24.43 -14.54 -3.48
N VAL A 131 25.69 -14.77 -3.06
CA VAL A 131 26.75 -15.27 -3.95
C VAL A 131 26.46 -16.70 -4.40
N LEU A 132 26.02 -17.59 -3.49
CA LEU A 132 25.65 -18.95 -3.86
C LEU A 132 24.46 -18.95 -4.84
N LEU A 133 23.43 -18.15 -4.56
CA LEU A 133 22.26 -18.05 -5.43
C LEU A 133 22.64 -17.57 -6.83
N GLN A 134 23.48 -16.53 -6.93
CA GLN A 134 23.97 -16.02 -8.21
C GLN A 134 24.74 -17.10 -8.99
N LYS A 135 25.62 -17.87 -8.32
CA LYS A 135 26.36 -18.97 -8.94
C LYS A 135 25.42 -20.06 -9.47
N LEU A 136 24.43 -20.47 -8.68
CA LEU A 136 23.46 -21.49 -9.09
C LEU A 136 22.60 -21.04 -10.26
N VAL A 137 22.17 -19.77 -10.27
CA VAL A 137 21.41 -19.18 -11.37
C VAL A 137 22.25 -19.08 -12.65
N SER A 138 23.51 -18.64 -12.53
CA SER A 138 24.43 -18.54 -13.68
C SER A 138 24.83 -19.91 -14.24
N ALA A 139 25.14 -20.89 -13.38
CA ALA A 139 25.56 -22.23 -13.80
C ALA A 139 24.39 -23.10 -14.29
N LYS A 140 23.16 -22.81 -13.85
CA LYS A 140 21.95 -23.63 -14.11
C LYS A 140 22.10 -25.11 -13.72
N THR A 141 23.07 -25.44 -12.86
CA THR A 141 23.34 -26.80 -12.36
C THR A 141 23.90 -26.75 -10.93
N LEU A 142 23.63 -27.80 -10.16
CA LEU A 142 24.19 -28.01 -8.81
C LEU A 142 25.48 -28.86 -8.83
N THR A 143 25.91 -29.33 -10.00
CA THR A 143 27.03 -30.28 -10.15
C THR A 143 28.39 -29.75 -9.71
N GLU A 144 28.53 -28.43 -9.50
CA GLU A 144 29.77 -27.84 -8.97
C GLU A 144 30.02 -28.28 -7.50
N TYR A 145 28.97 -28.46 -6.70
CA TYR A 145 29.08 -28.76 -5.28
C TYR A 145 28.59 -30.16 -4.96
N THR A 146 29.37 -30.91 -4.19
CA THR A 146 29.01 -32.26 -3.71
C THR A 146 28.12 -32.21 -2.48
N HIS A 147 28.35 -31.23 -1.59
CA HIS A 147 27.52 -31.00 -0.42
C HIS A 147 27.35 -29.51 -0.20
N ILE A 148 26.14 -29.12 0.20
CA ILE A 148 25.75 -27.73 0.45
C ILE A 148 25.31 -27.62 1.91
N PHE A 149 26.01 -26.78 2.66
CA PHE A 149 25.70 -26.48 4.06
C PHE A 149 24.94 -25.17 4.16
N ILE A 150 23.82 -25.25 4.88
CA ILE A 150 22.89 -24.15 5.09
C ILE A 150 22.84 -23.88 6.60
N ASP A 151 23.43 -22.77 7.05
CA ASP A 151 23.53 -22.41 8.47
C ASP A 151 22.30 -21.64 9.00
N GLU A 152 21.99 -21.83 10.29
CA GLU A 152 20.82 -21.29 11.00
C GLU A 152 20.85 -19.75 11.08
N GLU A 153 19.98 -19.11 10.29
CA GLU A 153 18.95 -18.15 10.74
C GLU A 153 18.13 -17.61 9.55
N CYS A 154 18.49 -17.94 8.30
CA CYS A 154 17.94 -17.17 7.17
C CYS A 154 17.51 -17.99 5.95
N ILE A 155 17.41 -19.32 6.01
CA ILE A 155 17.15 -20.11 4.79
C ILE A 155 15.92 -21.02 4.89
N LEU A 156 15.60 -21.70 5.99
CA LEU A 156 14.40 -22.56 6.01
C LEU A 156 13.09 -21.77 6.23
N SER A 157 13.08 -20.78 7.12
CA SER A 157 11.99 -19.81 7.24
C SER A 157 11.91 -18.95 5.98
N SER A 158 13.04 -18.51 5.45
CA SER A 158 13.08 -17.71 4.22
C SER A 158 12.74 -18.49 2.95
N PHE A 159 13.04 -19.79 2.82
CA PHE A 159 12.62 -20.59 1.64
C PHE A 159 11.15 -20.95 1.72
N LEU A 160 10.62 -21.32 2.88
CA LEU A 160 9.19 -21.60 3.05
C LEU A 160 8.37 -20.30 2.95
N CYS A 161 8.87 -19.20 3.53
CA CYS A 161 8.31 -17.86 3.37
C CYS A 161 8.45 -17.37 1.92
N TYR A 162 9.59 -17.57 1.25
CA TYR A 162 9.78 -17.23 -0.17
C TYR A 162 8.93 -18.09 -1.10
N ARG A 163 8.65 -19.36 -0.75
CA ARG A 163 7.78 -20.26 -1.52
C ARG A 163 6.30 -19.91 -1.35
N SER A 164 5.87 -19.55 -0.14
CA SER A 164 4.54 -18.97 0.10
C SER A 164 4.42 -17.56 -0.51
N LYS A 165 5.49 -16.77 -0.47
CA LYS A 165 5.60 -15.41 -1.06
C LYS A 165 5.60 -15.45 -2.58
N LEU A 166 6.29 -16.39 -3.24
CA LEU A 166 6.26 -16.58 -4.70
C LEU A 166 4.92 -17.19 -5.17
N GLY A 167 4.33 -18.10 -4.40
CA GLY A 167 2.99 -18.64 -4.67
C GLY A 167 1.90 -17.56 -4.57
N PHE A 168 1.95 -16.72 -3.53
CA PHE A 168 1.01 -15.63 -3.28
C PHE A 168 1.24 -14.41 -4.20
N ALA A 169 2.51 -14.11 -4.55
CA ALA A 169 2.89 -12.97 -5.41
C ALA A 169 3.05 -13.32 -6.91
N LYS A 170 2.55 -14.48 -7.38
CA LYS A 170 2.70 -14.95 -8.77
C LYS A 170 4.14 -14.81 -9.31
N ASN A 171 5.13 -15.19 -8.50
CA ASN A 171 6.57 -15.08 -8.76
C ASN A 171 7.21 -13.66 -8.78
N VAL A 172 6.61 -12.65 -8.16
CA VAL A 172 7.21 -11.30 -8.04
C VAL A 172 7.97 -11.13 -6.72
N PRO A 173 9.23 -10.64 -6.70
CA PRO A 173 9.98 -10.40 -5.48
C PRO A 173 9.69 -8.99 -4.92
N SER A 174 8.70 -8.84 -4.05
CA SER A 174 8.62 -7.67 -3.15
C SER A 174 7.83 -7.91 -1.85
N ASP A 175 8.51 -7.57 -0.75
CA ASP A 175 8.03 -7.11 0.57
C ASP A 175 7.52 -8.07 1.69
N PHE A 176 7.77 -7.63 2.93
CA PHE A 176 7.49 -8.21 4.26
C PHE A 176 6.13 -7.75 4.84
N ILE A 177 5.54 -6.64 4.36
CA ILE A 177 4.25 -6.10 4.84
C ILE A 177 3.05 -6.95 4.39
N ALA A 178 3.18 -7.70 3.29
CA ALA A 178 2.14 -8.63 2.82
C ALA A 178 1.80 -9.74 3.84
N TYR A 179 2.70 -10.03 4.79
CA TYR A 179 2.51 -11.06 5.81
C TYR A 179 1.44 -10.69 6.86
N VAL A 180 1.21 -9.39 7.10
CA VAL A 180 0.30 -8.90 8.14
C VAL A 180 -1.16 -8.86 7.67
N ASN A 181 -1.40 -8.61 6.37
CA ASN A 181 -2.75 -8.56 5.80
C ASN A 181 -3.38 -9.94 5.54
N ALA A 182 -2.62 -11.03 5.66
CA ALA A 182 -3.10 -12.40 5.43
C ALA A 182 -4.05 -12.94 6.51
N PHE A 183 -4.25 -12.23 7.63
CA PHE A 183 -4.98 -12.74 8.79
C PHE A 183 -6.47 -12.34 8.88
N LYS A 184 -7.06 -11.72 7.84
CA LYS A 184 -8.42 -11.16 7.95
C LYS A 184 -9.58 -12.01 7.40
N ASP A 185 -9.36 -13.07 6.62
CA ASP A 185 -10.50 -13.86 6.11
C ASP A 185 -10.19 -15.36 5.89
N GLU A 186 -10.19 -16.11 6.99
CA GLU A 186 -9.60 -17.46 7.08
C GLU A 186 -10.26 -18.53 6.18
N LEU A 187 -11.56 -18.41 5.90
CA LEU A 187 -12.33 -19.47 5.26
C LEU A 187 -12.37 -19.35 3.73
N ALA A 188 -12.35 -18.10 3.22
CA ALA A 188 -12.17 -17.82 1.80
C ALA A 188 -10.72 -18.07 1.38
N TRP A 189 -9.76 -17.58 2.17
CA TRP A 189 -8.33 -17.77 1.92
C TRP A 189 -7.91 -19.24 1.90
N GLY A 190 -8.39 -20.07 2.84
CA GLY A 190 -8.04 -21.50 2.88
C GLY A 190 -8.62 -22.31 1.71
N LYS A 191 -9.78 -21.89 1.15
CA LYS A 191 -10.36 -22.50 -0.05
C LYS A 191 -9.63 -22.08 -1.32
N GLU A 192 -9.29 -20.80 -1.47
CA GLU A 192 -8.57 -20.28 -2.63
C GLU A 192 -7.11 -20.77 -2.71
N ASN A 193 -6.49 -21.08 -1.57
CA ASN A 193 -5.08 -21.53 -1.51
C ASN A 193 -4.91 -23.04 -1.28
N CYS A 194 -5.98 -23.83 -1.40
CA CYS A 194 -5.97 -25.29 -1.23
C CYS A 194 -5.34 -25.78 0.09
N ILE A 195 -5.49 -25.02 1.18
CA ILE A 195 -5.03 -25.42 2.53
C ILE A 195 -6.19 -26.10 3.26
N GLN A 196 -5.95 -27.32 3.76
CA GLN A 196 -6.96 -28.05 4.54
C GLN A 196 -7.12 -27.44 5.94
N ILE A 197 -8.07 -26.52 6.07
CA ILE A 197 -8.46 -25.83 7.32
C ILE A 197 -8.68 -26.80 8.50
N LYS A 198 -9.06 -28.06 8.24
CA LYS A 198 -9.15 -29.12 9.27
C LYS A 198 -7.83 -29.36 10.03
N ARG A 199 -6.68 -29.31 9.36
CA ARG A 199 -5.35 -29.52 9.98
C ARG A 199 -4.94 -28.35 10.88
N ILE A 200 -5.34 -27.13 10.55
CA ILE A 200 -5.10 -25.95 11.39
C ILE A 200 -5.98 -26.03 12.65
N ARG A 201 -7.23 -26.50 12.51
CA ARG A 201 -8.08 -26.80 13.67
C ARG A 201 -7.49 -27.91 14.55
N GLU A 202 -6.90 -28.95 13.98
CA GLU A 202 -6.18 -29.99 14.75
C GLU A 202 -4.97 -29.43 15.52
N VAL A 203 -4.24 -28.44 14.96
CA VAL A 203 -3.14 -27.76 15.67
C VAL A 203 -3.66 -26.85 16.78
N ALA A 204 -4.80 -26.18 16.58
CA ALA A 204 -5.46 -25.39 17.61
C ALA A 204 -6.03 -26.28 18.73
N GLU A 205 -6.60 -27.44 18.40
CA GLU A 205 -7.03 -28.46 19.35
C GLU A 205 -5.84 -29.05 20.11
N LEU A 206 -4.70 -29.29 19.45
CA LEU A 206 -3.46 -29.73 20.08
C LEU A 206 -2.89 -28.65 21.02
N TYR A 207 -2.99 -27.37 20.67
CA TYR A 207 -2.62 -26.26 21.54
C TYR A 207 -3.48 -26.23 22.81
N GLU A 208 -4.80 -26.38 22.67
CA GLU A 208 -5.70 -26.45 23.83
C GLU A 208 -5.48 -27.73 24.67
N ASP A 209 -5.19 -28.87 24.04
CA ASP A 209 -4.84 -30.11 24.76
C ASP A 209 -3.50 -29.99 25.50
N LEU A 210 -2.48 -29.36 24.88
CA LEU A 210 -1.20 -29.06 25.51
C LEU A 210 -1.36 -28.09 26.69
N LYS A 211 -2.16 -27.04 26.53
CA LYS A 211 -2.51 -26.10 27.61
C LYS A 211 -3.20 -26.82 28.77
N LYS A 212 -4.09 -27.77 28.48
CA LYS A 212 -4.80 -28.60 29.48
C LYS A 212 -3.90 -29.65 30.14
N ARG A 213 -2.87 -30.13 29.46
CA ARG A 213 -1.86 -31.04 30.01
C ARG A 213 -0.88 -30.31 30.90
N VAL A 214 -0.46 -29.11 30.51
CA VAL A 214 0.51 -28.28 31.24
C VAL A 214 -0.14 -27.66 32.48
N SER A 215 -1.45 -27.36 32.46
CA SER A 215 -2.19 -26.90 33.65
C SER A 215 -2.26 -27.93 34.77
N ARG A 216 -2.15 -29.23 34.47
CA ARG A 216 -2.03 -30.30 35.49
C ARG A 216 -0.72 -30.24 36.28
N PHE A 217 0.27 -29.50 35.77
CA PHE A 217 1.55 -29.25 36.43
C PHE A 217 1.60 -27.85 37.07
N ASN A 218 0.43 -27.23 37.34
CA ASN A 218 0.29 -25.90 37.93
C ASN A 218 0.92 -24.77 37.08
N MET A 219 1.09 -25.02 35.79
CA MET A 219 1.60 -24.06 34.80
C MET A 219 0.44 -23.60 33.92
N HIS A 220 0.11 -22.32 33.99
CA HIS A 220 -0.95 -21.71 33.20
C HIS A 220 -0.34 -20.86 32.09
N THR A 221 -0.77 -21.05 30.84
CA THR A 221 -0.50 -20.06 29.80
C THR A 221 -1.37 -18.84 30.07
N SER A 222 -0.77 -17.66 30.11
CA SER A 222 -1.49 -16.41 30.31
C SER A 222 -2.55 -16.27 29.21
N SER A 223 -3.82 -16.18 29.61
CA SER A 223 -4.93 -15.89 28.70
C SER A 223 -4.94 -14.39 28.36
N SER A 224 -3.87 -13.89 27.74
CA SER A 224 -3.93 -12.61 27.02
C SER A 224 -4.11 -12.89 25.53
N SER A 225 -5.16 -13.62 25.20
CA SER A 225 -5.79 -13.50 23.90
C SER A 225 -6.94 -12.50 24.06
N ASP A 226 -6.60 -11.24 24.33
CA ASP A 226 -7.47 -10.21 23.78
C ASP A 226 -7.37 -10.41 22.26
N PRO A 227 -8.50 -10.55 21.54
CA PRO A 227 -8.44 -10.52 20.09
C PRO A 227 -7.65 -9.27 19.74
N MET A 228 -6.52 -9.42 19.04
CA MET A 228 -5.63 -8.30 18.68
C MET A 228 -6.50 -7.13 18.25
N ASP A 229 -6.63 -6.12 19.11
CA ASP A 229 -7.60 -5.03 18.92
C ASP A 229 -7.33 -4.47 17.52
N TYR A 230 -8.40 -4.23 16.73
CA TYR A 230 -8.28 -3.61 15.42
C TYR A 230 -7.37 -2.38 15.48
N THR A 231 -7.49 -1.60 16.56
CA THR A 231 -6.64 -0.44 16.85
C THR A 231 -5.18 -0.81 17.07
N SER A 232 -4.90 -1.87 17.82
CA SER A 232 -3.55 -2.38 18.12
C SER A 232 -2.81 -2.83 16.86
N LEU A 233 -3.51 -3.50 15.92
CA LEU A 233 -2.92 -3.91 14.65
C LEU A 233 -2.43 -2.72 13.82
N HIS A 234 -3.24 -1.67 13.70
CA HIS A 234 -2.87 -0.48 12.91
C HIS A 234 -1.77 0.33 13.60
N LYS A 235 -1.83 0.44 14.94
CA LYS A 235 -0.75 1.02 15.75
C LYS A 235 0.59 0.31 15.47
N GLN A 236 0.60 -1.03 15.48
CA GLN A 236 1.79 -1.81 15.16
C GLN A 236 2.26 -1.62 13.72
N ARG A 237 1.34 -1.58 12.75
CA ARG A 237 1.65 -1.31 11.34
C ARG A 237 2.35 0.04 11.18
N PHE A 238 1.83 1.09 11.82
CA PHE A 238 2.44 2.42 11.79
C PHE A 238 3.84 2.41 12.40
N ILE A 239 4.00 1.83 13.60
CA ILE A 239 5.31 1.71 14.26
C ILE A 239 6.31 0.98 13.35
N LEU A 240 5.91 -0.09 12.67
CA LEU A 240 6.75 -0.81 11.72
C LEU A 240 7.16 0.08 10.53
N GLN A 241 6.26 0.91 10.00
CA GLN A 241 6.61 1.88 8.95
C GLN A 241 7.66 2.88 9.44
N VAL A 242 7.53 3.38 10.67
CA VAL A 242 8.53 4.28 11.28
C VAL A 242 9.87 3.57 11.48
N VAL A 243 9.87 2.31 11.92
CA VAL A 243 11.09 1.49 12.06
C VAL A 243 11.75 1.24 10.70
N ILE A 244 10.97 0.96 9.65
CA ILE A 244 11.47 0.80 8.28
C ILE A 244 12.13 2.10 7.81
N ALA A 245 11.51 3.25 8.06
CA ALA A 245 12.10 4.54 7.73
C ALA A 245 13.46 4.71 8.42
N GLY A 246 13.53 4.50 9.75
CA GLY A 246 14.79 4.60 10.49
C GLY A 246 15.86 3.61 10.03
N ALA A 247 15.49 2.39 9.64
CA ALA A 247 16.44 1.38 9.16
C ALA A 247 17.09 1.73 7.82
N PHE A 248 16.42 2.55 6.99
CA PHE A 248 16.88 2.91 5.66
C PHE A 248 17.18 4.41 5.51
N PHE A 249 17.33 5.15 6.61
CA PHE A 249 17.87 6.50 6.56
C PHE A 249 19.23 6.49 5.83
N PRO A 250 19.49 7.37 4.84
CA PRO A 250 18.68 8.52 4.38
C PRO A 250 17.97 8.29 3.03
N ASN A 251 17.60 7.04 2.67
CA ASN A 251 16.97 6.69 1.38
C ASN A 251 15.51 7.15 1.30
N TYR A 252 15.30 8.45 1.43
CA TYR A 252 14.00 9.11 1.52
C TYR A 252 13.72 9.90 0.25
N PHE A 253 12.46 9.84 -0.18
CA PHE A 253 12.00 10.43 -1.41
C PHE A 253 10.66 11.14 -1.17
N SER A 254 10.57 12.38 -1.61
CA SER A 254 9.39 13.23 -1.48
C SER A 254 8.58 13.22 -2.77
N GLN A 255 7.26 13.35 -2.64
CA GLN A 255 6.35 13.53 -3.76
C GLN A 255 6.64 14.85 -4.49
N GLY A 256 6.71 14.80 -5.82
CA GLY A 256 6.72 16.00 -6.68
C GLY A 256 5.34 16.61 -6.84
N GLU A 257 5.31 17.89 -7.21
CA GLU A 257 4.09 18.66 -7.45
C GLU A 257 3.27 18.06 -8.61
N ILE A 258 1.95 18.14 -8.47
CA ILE A 258 0.98 17.75 -9.50
C ILE A 258 0.14 18.97 -9.80
N ASP A 259 0.16 19.44 -11.05
CA ASP A 259 -0.74 20.49 -11.52
C ASP A 259 -2.16 19.91 -11.63
N GLU A 260 -2.98 20.19 -10.62
CA GLU A 260 -4.36 19.71 -10.53
C GLU A 260 -5.23 20.21 -11.70
N GLN A 261 -5.02 21.46 -12.16
CA GLN A 261 -5.81 22.02 -13.24
C GLN A 261 -5.49 21.33 -14.56
N LEU A 262 -4.21 21.10 -14.84
CA LEU A 262 -3.78 20.32 -16.01
C LEU A 262 -4.29 18.89 -15.91
N ALA A 263 -4.19 18.27 -14.74
CA ALA A 263 -4.63 16.90 -14.52
C ALA A 263 -6.15 16.72 -14.71
N SER A 264 -6.95 17.67 -14.20
CA SER A 264 -8.41 17.68 -14.38
C SER A 264 -8.79 17.88 -15.85
N LYS A 265 -8.10 18.77 -16.58
CA LYS A 265 -8.27 18.93 -18.04
C LYS A 265 -7.94 17.63 -18.79
N GLU A 266 -6.84 16.98 -18.42
CA GLU A 266 -6.42 15.71 -19.03
C GLU A 266 -7.41 14.57 -18.77
N LEU A 267 -8.02 14.51 -17.59
CA LEU A 267 -9.08 13.54 -17.26
C LEU A 267 -10.45 13.91 -17.84
N SER A 268 -10.65 15.16 -18.26
CA SER A 268 -11.92 15.67 -18.80
C SER A 268 -13.11 15.42 -17.85
N GLY A 269 -12.89 15.58 -16.54
CA GLY A 269 -13.92 15.42 -15.50
C GLY A 269 -14.30 13.96 -15.17
N ASN A 270 -13.45 12.98 -15.51
CA ASN A 270 -13.65 11.59 -15.11
C ASN A 270 -12.83 11.24 -13.85
N ASP A 271 -13.35 10.32 -13.03
CA ASP A 271 -12.79 9.96 -11.73
C ASP A 271 -11.36 9.40 -11.85
N PRO A 272 -10.32 10.01 -11.23
CA PRO A 272 -8.95 9.53 -11.32
C PRO A 272 -8.72 8.11 -10.76
N LYS A 273 -9.65 7.58 -9.95
CA LYS A 273 -9.54 6.22 -9.37
C LYS A 273 -9.97 5.12 -10.34
N THR A 274 -10.89 5.44 -11.23
CA THR A 274 -11.48 4.51 -12.19
C THR A 274 -11.07 4.84 -13.63
N THR A 275 -10.52 6.03 -13.84
CA THR A 275 -10.12 6.54 -15.15
C THR A 275 -8.62 6.43 -15.33
N ILE A 276 -8.26 5.74 -16.39
CA ILE A 276 -6.93 5.76 -16.97
C ILE A 276 -7.01 6.58 -18.26
N VAL A 277 -6.08 7.53 -18.44
CA VAL A 277 -5.89 8.18 -19.74
C VAL A 277 -5.04 7.23 -20.59
N GLU A 278 -5.69 6.47 -21.46
CA GLU A 278 -5.03 5.53 -22.36
C GLU A 278 -5.36 5.85 -23.82
N THR A 279 -4.34 5.73 -24.67
CA THR A 279 -4.50 5.53 -26.11
C THR A 279 -4.95 4.09 -26.41
N GLY A 280 -5.90 3.53 -25.64
CA GLY A 280 -6.57 2.26 -25.95
C GLY A 280 -7.04 1.36 -24.78
N VAL A 281 -8.26 1.64 -24.28
CA VAL A 281 -9.34 0.78 -23.71
C VAL A 281 -9.23 0.11 -22.30
N LEU A 282 -10.29 0.41 -21.50
CA LEU A 282 -10.82 -0.04 -20.17
C LEU A 282 -11.11 -1.56 -20.03
N PRO A 283 -11.47 -2.15 -18.85
CA PRO A 283 -11.70 -1.67 -17.47
C PRO A 283 -10.72 -2.34 -16.46
N GLU A 284 -9.50 -2.57 -16.92
CA GLU A 284 -8.48 -3.34 -16.24
C GLU A 284 -7.63 -2.53 -15.25
N VAL A 285 -8.00 -1.40 -14.64
CA VAL A 285 -7.04 -0.54 -13.88
C VAL A 285 -6.04 -1.32 -13.01
N LEU A 286 -6.49 -2.31 -12.23
CA LEU A 286 -5.61 -3.24 -11.51
C LEU A 286 -4.84 -4.22 -12.42
N LEU A 287 -5.50 -4.84 -13.40
CA LEU A 287 -4.92 -5.71 -14.45
C LEU A 287 -3.97 -4.97 -15.42
N ALA A 288 -4.11 -3.66 -15.60
CA ALA A 288 -3.37 -2.75 -16.47
C ALA A 288 -2.14 -2.21 -15.73
N LEU A 289 -2.29 -1.88 -14.43
CA LEU A 289 -1.17 -1.69 -13.51
C LEU A 289 -0.34 -2.98 -13.39
N LEU A 290 -0.99 -4.15 -13.30
CA LEU A 290 -0.32 -5.46 -13.31
C LEU A 290 0.26 -5.82 -14.70
N ARG A 291 -0.33 -5.39 -15.82
CA ARG A 291 0.21 -5.58 -17.18
C ARG A 291 1.38 -4.65 -17.48
N SER A 292 1.47 -3.46 -16.86
CA SER A 292 2.66 -2.61 -16.94
C SER A 292 3.93 -3.31 -16.43
N ARG A 293 3.76 -4.35 -15.59
CA ARG A 293 4.80 -5.23 -15.06
C ARG A 293 5.22 -6.34 -16.04
N GLN A 294 4.49 -6.58 -17.13
CA GLN A 294 4.80 -7.63 -18.11
C GLN A 294 5.25 -7.02 -19.44
N SER A 295 6.45 -7.38 -19.90
CA SER A 295 6.88 -7.21 -21.29
C SER A 295 6.42 -8.45 -22.07
N PRO A 296 5.70 -8.33 -23.21
CA PRO A 296 5.63 -7.18 -24.13
C PRO A 296 4.29 -6.42 -24.13
N GLY A 297 4.27 -5.24 -24.77
CA GLY A 297 3.06 -4.40 -24.93
C GLY A 297 1.90 -5.12 -25.62
N LEU A 298 0.67 -4.73 -25.30
CA LEU A 298 -0.53 -5.36 -25.86
C LEU A 298 -0.69 -4.95 -27.33
N HIS A 299 -0.53 -5.92 -28.22
CA HIS A 299 -0.77 -5.73 -29.65
C HIS A 299 -2.24 -6.05 -29.96
N LEU A 300 -3.02 -5.02 -30.32
CA LEU A 300 -4.38 -5.19 -30.82
C LEU A 300 -4.37 -5.29 -32.34
N GLN A 301 -5.20 -6.18 -32.89
CA GLN A 301 -5.51 -6.14 -34.32
C GLN A 301 -6.66 -5.17 -34.54
N VAL A 302 -6.46 -4.18 -35.40
CA VAL A 302 -7.43 -3.13 -35.72
C VAL A 302 -7.68 -3.02 -37.22
N HIS A 303 -8.83 -2.47 -37.60
CA HIS A 303 -9.16 -2.12 -38.98
C HIS A 303 -8.43 -0.84 -39.41
N HIS A 304 -8.09 -0.74 -40.70
CA HIS A 304 -7.47 0.47 -41.22
C HIS A 304 -8.48 1.62 -41.22
N ALA A 305 -8.04 2.86 -40.98
CA ALA A 305 -8.93 4.02 -40.96
C ALA A 305 -9.72 4.18 -42.28
N ASP A 306 -9.11 3.80 -43.41
CA ASP A 306 -9.77 3.83 -44.73
C ASP A 306 -10.90 2.78 -44.85
N GLU A 307 -10.76 1.61 -44.22
CA GLU A 307 -11.82 0.58 -44.18
C GLU A 307 -13.02 1.07 -43.37
N VAL A 308 -12.75 1.73 -42.24
CA VAL A 308 -13.79 2.34 -41.39
C VAL A 308 -14.50 3.48 -42.13
N GLN A 309 -13.74 4.34 -42.83
CA GLN A 309 -14.28 5.47 -43.62
C GLN A 309 -15.12 5.00 -44.82
N LEU A 310 -14.78 3.87 -45.44
CA LEU A 310 -15.57 3.27 -46.53
C LEU A 310 -16.96 2.83 -46.05
N HIS A 311 -17.05 2.34 -44.81
CA HIS A 311 -18.29 1.80 -44.23
C HIS A 311 -19.13 2.86 -43.50
N ALA A 312 -18.56 4.05 -43.29
CA ALA A 312 -19.24 5.24 -42.76
C ALA A 312 -20.28 5.88 -43.73
N LYS A 313 -20.73 5.17 -44.77
CA LYS A 313 -21.78 5.60 -45.73
C LYS A 313 -21.58 7.03 -46.28
N ALA A 314 -20.34 7.39 -46.63
CA ALA A 314 -19.95 8.71 -47.14
C ALA A 314 -20.06 9.91 -46.17
N LYS A 315 -20.26 9.68 -44.86
CA LYS A 315 -20.09 10.73 -43.84
C LYS A 315 -18.60 10.87 -43.49
N PRO A 316 -18.03 12.09 -43.45
CA PRO A 316 -16.65 12.27 -43.01
C PRO A 316 -16.52 11.89 -41.53
N ILE A 317 -15.57 11.01 -41.18
CA ILE A 317 -15.27 10.63 -39.79
C ILE A 317 -13.98 11.26 -39.27
N SER A 318 -13.48 12.30 -39.96
CA SER A 318 -12.24 13.00 -39.58
C SER A 318 -12.33 13.64 -38.20
N HIS A 319 -13.53 14.08 -37.78
CA HIS A 319 -13.77 14.61 -36.44
C HIS A 319 -13.65 13.53 -35.37
N LEU A 320 -14.00 12.27 -35.67
CA LEU A 320 -13.90 11.14 -34.73
C LEU A 320 -12.46 10.69 -34.45
N ARG A 321 -11.48 11.08 -35.28
CA ARG A 321 -10.09 10.62 -35.20
C ARG A 321 -9.39 10.98 -33.88
N TYR A 322 -9.81 12.10 -33.28
CA TYR A 322 -9.26 12.60 -32.01
C TYR A 322 -10.33 12.64 -30.91
N THR A 323 -11.49 12.05 -31.18
CA THR A 323 -12.60 12.06 -30.23
C THR A 323 -12.33 11.07 -29.12
N ARG A 324 -12.42 11.57 -27.89
CA ARG A 324 -12.35 10.75 -26.69
C ARG A 324 -13.71 10.09 -26.46
N VAL A 325 -13.68 8.80 -26.18
CA VAL A 325 -14.88 8.00 -25.91
C VAL A 325 -14.66 7.13 -24.67
N ASN A 326 -15.70 6.99 -23.87
CA ASN A 326 -15.80 6.01 -22.80
C ASN A 326 -16.35 4.72 -23.40
N VAL A 327 -15.72 3.59 -23.08
CA VAL A 327 -16.10 2.27 -23.58
C VAL A 327 -16.41 1.36 -22.39
N ASP A 328 -17.67 0.98 -22.25
CA ASP A 328 -18.07 -0.01 -21.26
C ASP A 328 -18.04 -1.40 -21.90
N VAL A 329 -17.09 -2.21 -21.45
CA VAL A 329 -16.86 -3.56 -21.96
C VAL A 329 -17.94 -4.54 -21.49
N GLN A 330 -18.58 -4.30 -20.34
CA GLN A 330 -19.64 -5.17 -19.81
C GLN A 330 -20.97 -4.92 -20.52
N SER A 331 -21.30 -3.65 -20.78
CA SER A 331 -22.52 -3.29 -21.51
C SER A 331 -22.34 -3.22 -23.02
N HIS A 332 -21.10 -3.34 -23.52
CA HIS A 332 -20.72 -3.13 -24.92
C HIS A 332 -21.17 -1.78 -25.47
N THR A 333 -21.13 -0.73 -24.64
CA THR A 333 -21.57 0.62 -25.03
C THR A 333 -20.39 1.57 -25.18
N VAL A 334 -20.56 2.55 -26.06
CA VAL A 334 -19.61 3.66 -26.26
C VAL A 334 -20.33 4.97 -26.02
N SER A 335 -19.75 5.85 -25.21
CA SER A 335 -20.25 7.20 -24.96
C SER A 335 -19.15 8.22 -25.19
N PHE A 336 -19.50 9.44 -25.61
CA PHE A 336 -18.50 10.48 -25.86
C PHE A 336 -18.02 11.10 -24.56
N VAL A 337 -16.70 11.34 -24.47
CA VAL A 337 -16.14 12.19 -23.42
C VAL A 337 -16.43 13.62 -23.83
N GLY A 338 -17.51 14.19 -23.27
CA GLY A 338 -17.84 15.59 -23.47
C GLY A 338 -16.71 16.46 -22.93
N VAL A 339 -16.34 17.51 -23.66
CA VAL A 339 -15.35 18.50 -23.19
C VAL A 339 -15.81 19.22 -21.89
N LEU A 340 -17.08 19.04 -21.48
CA LEU A 340 -17.61 19.38 -20.16
C LEU A 340 -18.73 18.39 -19.81
N SER A 341 -18.43 17.12 -19.55
CA SER A 341 -19.45 16.12 -19.14
C SER A 341 -19.85 16.24 -17.66
N ASN A 342 -20.10 17.47 -17.19
CA ASN A 342 -21.02 17.77 -16.09
C ASN A 342 -22.29 18.40 -16.69
N ILE A 343 -22.86 17.80 -17.75
CA ILE A 343 -24.21 18.15 -18.19
C ILE A 343 -25.17 17.51 -17.19
N ILE A 344 -25.21 18.07 -15.98
CA ILE A 344 -26.17 17.75 -14.96
C ILE A 344 -27.52 18.15 -15.54
N LYS A 345 -28.41 17.17 -15.79
CA LYS A 345 -29.76 17.48 -16.23
C LYS A 345 -30.46 18.16 -15.04
N PRO A 346 -31.06 19.34 -15.22
CA PRO A 346 -31.78 20.02 -14.14
C PRO A 346 -32.90 19.16 -13.53
N GLU A 347 -33.46 18.24 -14.33
CA GLU A 347 -34.50 17.30 -13.90
C GLU A 347 -34.00 16.23 -12.90
N GLU A 348 -32.69 16.01 -12.84
CA GLU A 348 -32.04 15.05 -11.93
C GLU A 348 -31.51 15.74 -10.66
N LEU A 349 -31.58 17.08 -10.58
CA LEU A 349 -31.15 17.86 -9.42
C LEU A 349 -32.23 17.96 -8.34
N PRO A 350 -31.83 18.07 -7.06
CA PRO A 350 -32.74 18.46 -5.99
C PRO A 350 -33.37 19.83 -6.26
N SER A 351 -34.63 20.03 -5.85
CA SER A 351 -35.35 21.30 -6.03
C SER A 351 -34.70 22.51 -5.34
N SER A 352 -33.90 22.25 -4.30
CA SER A 352 -33.18 23.23 -3.48
C SER A 352 -31.80 22.69 -3.16
N ARG A 353 -30.84 23.58 -2.90
CA ARG A 353 -29.52 23.18 -2.40
C ARG A 353 -29.59 22.62 -0.99
N ASP A 354 -30.54 23.08 -0.19
CA ASP A 354 -30.82 22.55 1.13
C ASP A 354 -32.04 21.65 1.08
N PHE A 355 -31.88 20.38 1.49
CA PHE A 355 -32.95 19.40 1.52
C PHE A 355 -32.72 18.34 2.60
N ILE A 356 -33.77 17.59 2.91
CA ILE A 356 -33.75 16.57 3.96
C ILE A 356 -33.62 15.19 3.32
N ILE A 357 -32.73 14.38 3.89
CA ILE A 357 -32.50 13.00 3.47
C ILE A 357 -32.64 12.03 4.63
N ASN A 358 -32.92 10.77 4.31
CA ASN A 358 -32.72 9.64 5.20
C ASN A 358 -31.45 8.90 4.78
N ILE A 359 -30.54 8.73 5.74
CA ILE A 359 -29.31 7.95 5.56
C ILE A 359 -29.65 6.48 5.80
N THR A 360 -29.35 5.63 4.81
CA THR A 360 -29.70 4.21 4.84
C THR A 360 -28.51 3.29 4.99
N GLU A 361 -27.41 3.60 4.32
CA GLU A 361 -26.20 2.79 4.35
C GLU A 361 -24.96 3.68 4.51
N VAL A 362 -24.15 3.39 5.53
CA VAL A 362 -22.87 4.06 5.76
C VAL A 362 -21.75 3.19 5.19
N ILE A 363 -21.12 3.67 4.11
CA ILE A 363 -19.96 3.01 3.49
C ILE A 363 -18.72 3.25 4.36
N ASP A 364 -18.46 4.52 4.67
CA ASP A 364 -17.33 4.94 5.52
C ASP A 364 -17.65 6.26 6.24
N VAL A 365 -16.72 6.80 7.03
CA VAL A 365 -16.91 8.10 7.69
C VAL A 365 -17.12 9.18 6.64
N GLY A 366 -18.30 9.81 6.69
CA GLY A 366 -18.67 10.85 5.74
C GLY A 366 -18.95 10.34 4.33
N HIS A 367 -19.07 9.04 4.07
CA HIS A 367 -19.44 8.48 2.77
C HIS A 367 -20.60 7.49 2.94
N PHE A 368 -21.75 7.80 2.35
CA PHE A 368 -22.99 7.10 2.65
C PHE A 368 -24.02 7.20 1.51
N TRP A 369 -24.99 6.30 1.54
CA TRP A 369 -26.17 6.35 0.70
C TRP A 369 -27.37 6.90 1.48
N GLY A 370 -28.23 7.61 0.76
CA GLY A 370 -29.50 8.09 1.28
C GLY A 370 -30.48 8.43 0.18
N PHE A 371 -31.67 8.86 0.57
CA PHE A 371 -32.70 9.32 -0.36
C PHE A 371 -33.45 10.54 0.23
N GLN A 372 -33.97 11.39 -0.64
CA GLN A 372 -34.72 12.60 -0.25
C GLN A 372 -36.07 12.24 0.35
N THR A 373 -36.45 12.94 1.43
CA THR A 373 -37.68 12.65 2.20
C THR A 373 -38.77 13.71 2.01
N ASP A 374 -38.68 14.55 0.99
CA ASP A 374 -39.76 15.47 0.64
C ASP A 374 -41.00 14.70 0.13
N GLU A 375 -42.16 15.33 0.23
CA GLU A 375 -43.45 14.71 -0.10
C GLU A 375 -43.49 14.17 -1.54
N ILE A 376 -42.87 14.89 -2.49
CA ILE A 376 -42.86 14.51 -3.90
C ILE A 376 -41.98 13.27 -4.11
N SER A 377 -40.79 13.23 -3.52
CA SER A 377 -39.89 12.06 -3.59
C SER A 377 -40.49 10.83 -2.92
N MET A 378 -41.12 11.00 -1.75
CA MET A 378 -41.81 9.92 -1.05
C MET A 378 -43.00 9.38 -1.85
N GLU A 379 -43.79 10.26 -2.47
CA GLU A 379 -44.89 9.85 -3.34
C GLU A 379 -44.40 9.08 -4.57
N LYS A 380 -43.32 9.54 -5.23
CA LYS A 380 -42.68 8.83 -6.35
C LYS A 380 -42.25 7.42 -5.94
N GLN A 381 -41.55 7.28 -4.82
CA GLN A 381 -41.07 5.99 -4.33
C GLN A 381 -42.23 5.05 -3.95
N CYS A 382 -43.28 5.58 -3.30
CA CYS A 382 -44.49 4.82 -2.97
C CYS A 382 -45.21 4.33 -4.24
N ARG A 383 -45.37 5.20 -5.25
CA ARG A 383 -45.99 4.84 -6.54
C ARG A 383 -45.19 3.76 -7.28
N LEU A 384 -43.87 3.88 -7.34
CA LEU A 384 -42.99 2.89 -7.98
C LEU A 384 -43.06 1.53 -7.27
N THR A 385 -42.98 1.54 -5.94
CA THR A 385 -43.07 0.32 -5.12
C THR A 385 -44.43 -0.35 -5.27
N ALA A 386 -45.52 0.42 -5.23
CA ALA A 386 -46.87 -0.11 -5.44
C ALA A 386 -47.04 -0.68 -6.85
N ALA A 387 -46.61 0.03 -7.88
CA ALA A 387 -46.69 -0.42 -9.27
C ALA A 387 -45.93 -1.73 -9.51
N LEU A 388 -44.75 -1.89 -8.90
CA LEU A 388 -43.96 -3.11 -9.00
C LEU A 388 -44.66 -4.31 -8.33
N ASN A 389 -45.19 -4.11 -7.12
CA ASN A 389 -45.81 -5.18 -6.33
C ASN A 389 -47.24 -5.55 -6.79
N LEU A 390 -47.86 -4.74 -7.65
CA LEU A 390 -49.13 -5.07 -8.31
C LEU A 390 -48.94 -5.97 -9.55
N ARG A 391 -47.71 -6.15 -10.03
CA ARG A 391 -47.40 -6.93 -11.24
C ARG A 391 -47.16 -8.40 -10.90
N ASP A 392 -47.48 -9.27 -11.86
CA ASP A 392 -47.03 -10.66 -11.83
C ASP A 392 -45.59 -10.74 -12.36
N LEU A 393 -44.63 -10.87 -11.45
CA LEU A 393 -43.20 -10.80 -11.73
C LEU A 393 -42.64 -12.17 -12.11
N ARG A 394 -41.98 -12.26 -13.27
CA ARG A 394 -41.41 -13.50 -13.79
C ARG A 394 -40.03 -13.80 -13.18
N PRO A 395 -39.68 -15.08 -12.97
CA PRO A 395 -38.32 -15.48 -12.64
C PRO A 395 -37.34 -15.04 -13.73
N ILE A 396 -36.11 -14.74 -13.34
CA ILE A 396 -35.05 -14.33 -14.28
C ILE A 396 -34.66 -15.51 -15.17
N SER A 397 -34.71 -15.27 -16.49
CA SER A 397 -34.37 -16.26 -17.53
C SER A 397 -32.90 -16.23 -17.98
N VAL A 398 -32.18 -15.16 -17.65
CA VAL A 398 -30.78 -14.91 -18.06
C VAL A 398 -29.79 -15.18 -16.93
N SER A 399 -28.53 -15.43 -17.28
CA SER A 399 -27.45 -15.53 -16.29
C SER A 399 -27.24 -14.19 -15.58
N LEU A 400 -27.16 -14.22 -14.25
CA LEU A 400 -26.89 -13.03 -13.44
C LEU A 400 -25.43 -12.59 -13.57
N TYR A 401 -25.22 -11.28 -13.61
CA TYR A 401 -23.91 -10.64 -13.62
C TYR A 401 -23.94 -9.36 -12.77
N PRO A 402 -22.79 -8.86 -12.28
CA PRO A 402 -22.72 -7.59 -11.55
C PRO A 402 -23.37 -6.44 -12.35
N ASN A 403 -24.04 -5.52 -11.65
CA ASN A 403 -24.84 -4.43 -12.21
C ASN A 403 -26.15 -4.83 -12.93
N PHE A 404 -26.49 -6.12 -12.98
CA PHE A 404 -27.79 -6.53 -13.53
C PHE A 404 -28.95 -5.95 -12.71
N ILE A 405 -29.86 -5.24 -13.37
CA ILE A 405 -31.04 -4.63 -12.73
C ILE A 405 -32.18 -5.64 -12.68
N CYS A 406 -32.76 -5.82 -11.50
CA CYS A 406 -33.81 -6.80 -11.23
C CYS A 406 -34.80 -6.29 -10.16
N ALA A 407 -35.84 -7.07 -9.91
CA ALA A 407 -36.69 -6.91 -8.73
C ALA A 407 -36.26 -7.92 -7.67
N ALA A 408 -35.94 -7.44 -6.47
CA ALA A 408 -35.49 -8.25 -5.34
C ALA A 408 -36.43 -8.09 -4.13
N PRO A 409 -36.69 -9.16 -3.37
CA PRO A 409 -37.51 -9.08 -2.18
C PRO A 409 -36.74 -8.44 -1.02
N PHE A 410 -37.42 -7.57 -0.26
CA PHE A 410 -36.93 -7.04 1.00
C PHE A 410 -38.01 -7.18 2.06
N LYS A 411 -37.60 -7.55 3.28
CA LYS A 411 -38.50 -7.71 4.42
C LYS A 411 -38.22 -6.62 5.44
N ASP A 412 -39.21 -5.77 5.66
CA ASP A 412 -39.17 -4.77 6.73
C ASP A 412 -39.88 -5.33 7.98
N GLY A 413 -39.11 -5.74 8.98
CA GLY A 413 -39.61 -6.34 10.21
C GLY A 413 -40.43 -7.62 10.00
N ASP A 414 -41.63 -7.65 10.58
CA ASP A 414 -42.56 -8.80 10.52
C ASP A 414 -43.54 -8.76 9.35
N GLN A 415 -43.45 -7.76 8.47
CA GLN A 415 -44.33 -7.66 7.30
C GLN A 415 -43.97 -8.70 6.23
N GLN A 416 -44.92 -8.95 5.31
CA GLN A 416 -44.67 -9.77 4.14
C GLN A 416 -43.63 -9.10 3.24
N ALA A 417 -42.68 -9.87 2.73
CA ALA A 417 -41.63 -9.35 1.86
C ALA A 417 -42.23 -8.73 0.59
N LYS A 418 -41.88 -7.48 0.31
CA LYS A 418 -42.25 -6.76 -0.91
C LYS A 418 -41.06 -6.77 -1.87
N TYR A 419 -41.34 -6.66 -3.16
CA TYR A 419 -40.32 -6.51 -4.19
C TYR A 419 -39.97 -5.04 -4.39
N TYR A 420 -38.68 -4.78 -4.60
CA TYR A 420 -38.12 -3.47 -4.83
C TYR A 420 -37.15 -3.53 -6.01
N ARG A 421 -36.91 -2.39 -6.67
CA ARG A 421 -35.89 -2.30 -7.72
C ARG A 421 -34.52 -2.46 -7.10
N ALA A 422 -33.69 -3.32 -7.69
CA ALA A 422 -32.37 -3.60 -7.17
C ALA A 422 -31.35 -3.86 -8.30
N LYS A 423 -30.07 -3.63 -8.01
CA LYS A 423 -28.96 -4.03 -8.87
C LYS A 423 -28.14 -5.12 -8.18
N VAL A 424 -27.69 -6.11 -8.94
CA VAL A 424 -26.79 -7.16 -8.43
C VAL A 424 -25.41 -6.56 -8.15
N LEU A 425 -24.89 -6.70 -6.94
CA LEU A 425 -23.52 -6.30 -6.60
C LEU A 425 -22.54 -7.45 -6.87
N GLN A 426 -22.77 -8.59 -6.22
CA GLN A 426 -21.90 -9.75 -6.31
C GLN A 426 -22.64 -11.08 -6.13
N MET A 427 -22.03 -12.13 -6.68
CA MET A 427 -22.59 -13.49 -6.77
C MET A 427 -21.68 -14.50 -6.06
N PRO A 428 -21.60 -14.52 -4.71
CA PRO A 428 -20.69 -15.40 -3.99
C PRO A 428 -21.05 -16.89 -4.14
N SER A 429 -22.31 -17.24 -4.41
CA SER A 429 -22.77 -18.62 -4.68
C SER A 429 -24.26 -18.66 -5.13
N SER A 430 -25.12 -19.43 -4.45
CA SER A 430 -26.58 -19.45 -4.65
C SER A 430 -27.28 -18.20 -4.10
N ASN A 431 -26.59 -17.47 -3.23
CA ASN A 431 -27.06 -16.20 -2.70
C ASN A 431 -26.38 -15.05 -3.46
N VAL A 432 -27.13 -13.98 -3.60
CA VAL A 432 -26.79 -12.79 -4.36
C VAL A 432 -26.87 -11.61 -3.44
N GLU A 433 -25.84 -10.78 -3.44
CA GLU A 433 -25.93 -9.47 -2.81
C GLU A 433 -26.53 -8.48 -3.79
N VAL A 434 -27.59 -7.81 -3.36
CA VAL A 434 -28.32 -6.82 -4.15
C VAL A 434 -28.32 -5.48 -3.44
N PHE A 435 -28.28 -4.41 -4.23
CA PHE A 435 -28.40 -3.03 -3.77
C PHE A 435 -29.73 -2.45 -4.23
N PHE A 436 -30.55 -1.97 -3.30
CA PHE A 436 -31.87 -1.41 -3.58
C PHE A 436 -31.73 0.02 -4.11
N VAL A 437 -31.87 0.19 -5.42
CA VAL A 437 -31.52 1.42 -6.14
C VAL A 437 -32.38 2.64 -5.75
N ASP A 438 -33.52 2.41 -5.08
CA ASP A 438 -34.40 3.49 -4.61
C ASP A 438 -34.20 3.84 -3.13
N PHE A 439 -33.48 3.01 -2.37
CA PHE A 439 -33.33 3.17 -0.92
C PHE A 439 -31.87 3.29 -0.50
N GLY A 440 -30.93 2.73 -1.27
CA GLY A 440 -29.50 2.85 -1.02
C GLY A 440 -28.92 1.81 -0.08
N ASN A 441 -29.74 0.88 0.43
CA ASN A 441 -29.28 -0.22 1.27
C ASN A 441 -29.02 -1.49 0.46
N SER A 442 -28.18 -2.36 1.02
CA SER A 442 -27.84 -3.66 0.46
C SER A 442 -28.43 -4.82 1.27
N SER A 443 -28.67 -5.96 0.62
CA SER A 443 -29.10 -7.20 1.29
C SER A 443 -28.67 -8.44 0.51
N VAL A 444 -28.57 -9.56 1.21
CA VAL A 444 -28.25 -10.87 0.61
C VAL A 444 -29.54 -11.67 0.46
N VAL A 445 -29.87 -12.02 -0.78
CA VAL A 445 -31.09 -12.76 -1.12
C VAL A 445 -30.78 -14.01 -1.95
N PRO A 446 -31.61 -15.07 -1.91
CA PRO A 446 -31.44 -16.22 -2.80
C PRO A 446 -31.59 -15.81 -4.27
N SER A 447 -30.75 -16.33 -5.17
CA SER A 447 -30.84 -16.02 -6.62
C SER A 447 -32.19 -16.39 -7.22
N SER A 448 -32.81 -17.47 -6.74
CA SER A 448 -34.15 -17.92 -7.14
C SER A 448 -35.29 -16.97 -6.73
N SER A 449 -35.02 -16.05 -5.79
CA SER A 449 -36.00 -15.06 -5.34
C SER A 449 -36.03 -13.80 -6.22
N LEU A 450 -35.02 -13.60 -7.05
CA LEU A 450 -34.96 -12.46 -7.96
C LEU A 450 -35.97 -12.60 -9.11
N ARG A 451 -36.44 -11.47 -9.61
CA ARG A 451 -37.43 -11.38 -10.70
C ARG A 451 -37.00 -10.38 -11.77
N GLU A 452 -37.50 -10.59 -12.99
CA GLU A 452 -37.29 -9.65 -14.09
C GLU A 452 -37.98 -8.31 -13.78
N LEU A 453 -37.29 -7.20 -14.03
CA LEU A 453 -37.85 -5.86 -13.84
C LEU A 453 -38.55 -5.41 -15.14
N PRO A 454 -39.86 -5.05 -15.10
CA PRO A 454 -40.55 -4.56 -16.30
C PRO A 454 -39.90 -3.29 -16.88
N ASN A 455 -39.80 -3.21 -18.22
CA ASN A 455 -39.11 -2.12 -18.91
C ASN A 455 -39.62 -0.72 -18.51
N ASP A 456 -40.92 -0.56 -18.33
CA ASP A 456 -41.51 0.73 -17.93
C ASP A 456 -41.13 1.16 -16.51
N LEU A 457 -40.73 0.22 -15.65
CA LEU A 457 -40.21 0.48 -14.30
C LEU A 457 -38.67 0.58 -14.27
N MET A 458 -37.99 0.30 -15.38
CA MET A 458 -36.57 0.59 -15.54
C MET A 458 -36.31 2.05 -15.95
N ILE A 459 -37.25 2.68 -16.66
CA ILE A 459 -37.12 4.04 -17.19
C ILE A 459 -37.02 5.11 -16.09
N PRO A 460 -37.83 5.08 -15.01
CA PRO A 460 -37.77 6.12 -13.98
C PRO A 460 -36.40 6.13 -13.28
N PRO A 461 -35.86 7.32 -12.96
CA PRO A 461 -34.54 7.43 -12.32
C PRO A 461 -34.53 6.73 -10.96
N PHE A 462 -33.35 6.25 -10.56
CA PHE A 462 -33.12 5.67 -9.26
C PHE A 462 -33.16 6.76 -8.18
N GLN A 463 -33.82 6.49 -7.07
CA GLN A 463 -34.07 7.50 -6.03
C GLN A 463 -32.94 7.58 -4.98
N ALA A 464 -32.15 6.51 -4.81
CA ALA A 464 -31.02 6.55 -3.90
C ALA A 464 -29.87 7.36 -4.49
N GLN A 465 -29.31 8.25 -3.68
CA GLN A 465 -28.20 9.13 -4.02
C GLN A 465 -27.00 8.80 -3.13
N GLU A 466 -25.82 8.87 -3.72
CA GLU A 466 -24.55 8.68 -3.02
C GLU A 466 -24.05 10.04 -2.54
N PHE A 467 -23.69 10.12 -1.27
CA PHE A 467 -23.28 11.35 -0.60
C PHE A 467 -21.90 11.22 -0.01
N CYS A 468 -21.14 12.31 -0.03
CA CYS A 468 -19.93 12.44 0.75
C CYS A 468 -19.83 13.81 1.42
N ILE A 469 -19.39 13.85 2.68
CA ILE A 469 -19.19 15.10 3.40
C ILE A 469 -18.05 15.89 2.74
N ALA A 470 -18.31 17.15 2.44
CA ALA A 470 -17.33 18.06 1.87
C ALA A 470 -16.37 18.59 2.95
N GLY A 471 -15.13 18.89 2.56
CA GLY A 471 -14.21 19.70 3.36
C GLY A 471 -13.56 18.97 4.55
N ILE A 472 -13.61 17.64 4.61
CA ILE A 472 -12.97 16.85 5.68
C ILE A 472 -12.07 15.72 5.15
N CYS A 473 -11.01 15.43 5.91
CA CYS A 473 -10.14 14.27 5.72
C CYS A 473 -9.92 13.53 7.04
N PRO A 474 -9.44 12.27 7.02
CA PRO A 474 -9.08 11.59 8.24
C PRO A 474 -7.91 12.28 8.95
N SER A 475 -8.00 12.42 10.26
CA SER A 475 -6.90 12.94 11.08
C SER A 475 -5.72 11.97 11.15
N ALA A 476 -4.56 12.44 11.61
CA ALA A 476 -3.41 11.59 11.92
C ALA A 476 -3.78 10.43 12.87
N GLN A 477 -4.65 10.69 13.85
CA GLN A 477 -5.18 9.66 14.74
C GLN A 477 -5.93 8.57 13.96
N SER A 478 -6.83 8.98 13.07
CA SER A 478 -7.61 8.07 12.25
C SER A 478 -6.75 7.23 11.30
N LEU A 479 -5.69 7.83 10.74
CA LEU A 479 -4.74 7.15 9.85
C LEU A 479 -3.84 6.15 10.60
N ILE A 480 -3.40 6.48 11.82
CA ILE A 480 -2.51 5.61 12.61
C ILE A 480 -3.30 4.45 13.23
N LEU A 481 -4.53 4.71 13.67
CA LEU A 481 -5.36 3.75 14.40
C LEU A 481 -6.35 2.99 13.50
N GLY A 482 -6.26 3.14 12.18
CA GLY A 482 -7.18 2.50 11.25
C GLY A 482 -6.70 2.48 9.81
N ASP A 483 -7.56 1.96 8.93
CA ASP A 483 -7.33 1.95 7.49
C ASP A 483 -8.17 3.08 6.88
N ARG A 484 -7.51 4.21 6.56
CA ARG A 484 -8.10 5.53 6.28
C ARG A 484 -8.79 6.17 7.50
N TRP A 485 -9.78 5.50 8.09
CA TRP A 485 -10.48 5.97 9.29
C TRP A 485 -10.33 4.98 10.45
N SER A 486 -10.32 5.50 11.68
CA SER A 486 -10.35 4.64 12.88
C SER A 486 -11.72 3.97 13.06
N SER A 487 -11.76 2.82 13.75
CA SER A 487 -13.01 2.16 14.13
C SER A 487 -13.87 3.08 15.01
N ARG A 488 -13.23 3.89 15.87
CA ARG A 488 -13.88 4.90 16.70
C ARG A 488 -14.58 5.96 15.85
N ALA A 489 -13.91 6.51 14.83
CA ALA A 489 -14.51 7.48 13.92
C ALA A 489 -15.72 6.89 13.16
N ARG A 490 -15.59 5.67 12.63
CA ARG A 490 -16.72 4.97 11.96
C ARG A 490 -17.91 4.74 12.87
N ASN A 491 -17.68 4.23 14.08
CA ASN A 491 -18.74 3.97 15.05
C ASN A 491 -19.41 5.25 15.52
N ARG A 492 -18.63 6.33 15.68
CA ARG A 492 -19.14 7.65 16.02
C ARG A 492 -20.04 8.19 14.91
N PHE A 493 -19.57 8.17 13.66
CA PHE A 493 -20.35 8.61 12.51
C PHE A 493 -21.66 7.81 12.35
N LYS A 494 -21.61 6.48 12.50
CA LYS A 494 -22.81 5.62 12.51
C LYS A 494 -23.78 5.99 13.63
N THR A 495 -23.28 6.25 14.84
CA THR A 495 -24.12 6.68 15.97
C THR A 495 -24.79 8.03 15.70
N LEU A 496 -24.08 8.96 15.06
CA LEU A 496 -24.61 10.29 14.72
C LEU A 496 -25.70 10.24 13.65
N THR A 497 -25.62 9.29 12.71
CA THR A 497 -26.47 9.22 11.51
C THR A 497 -27.59 8.17 11.60
N SER A 498 -27.45 7.16 12.45
CA SER A 498 -28.41 6.05 12.53
C SER A 498 -29.80 6.48 12.99
N GLY A 499 -30.82 6.17 12.18
CA GLY A 499 -32.23 6.34 12.53
C GLY A 499 -32.70 7.79 12.60
N ARG A 500 -31.98 8.73 11.96
CA ARG A 500 -32.30 10.16 11.94
C ARG A 500 -32.38 10.68 10.51
N SER A 501 -33.33 11.56 10.26
CA SER A 501 -33.30 12.40 9.06
C SER A 501 -32.22 13.46 9.23
N ALA A 502 -31.52 13.77 8.15
CA ALA A 502 -30.43 14.74 8.17
C ALA A 502 -30.70 15.85 7.15
N ILE A 503 -30.29 17.06 7.50
CA ILE A 503 -30.34 18.21 6.61
C ILE A 503 -29.00 18.25 5.88
N VAL A 504 -29.06 18.26 4.55
CA VAL A 504 -27.87 18.37 3.70
C VAL A 504 -27.93 19.65 2.89
N SER A 505 -26.78 20.33 2.81
CA SER A 505 -26.57 21.43 1.88
C SER A 505 -25.63 20.99 0.77
N LEU A 506 -26.12 20.99 -0.48
CA LEU A 506 -25.35 20.60 -1.65
C LEU A 506 -24.22 21.60 -1.93
N TYR A 507 -23.00 21.08 -1.89
CA TYR A 507 -21.78 21.80 -2.27
C TYR A 507 -21.47 21.57 -3.74
N SER A 508 -21.22 20.32 -4.16
CA SER A 508 -20.85 19.97 -5.53
C SER A 508 -21.36 18.58 -5.91
N ILE A 509 -21.32 18.24 -7.20
CA ILE A 509 -21.57 16.87 -7.68
C ILE A 509 -20.34 16.43 -8.47
N LEU A 510 -19.72 15.32 -8.06
CA LEU A 510 -18.56 14.74 -8.70
C LEU A 510 -18.80 13.27 -9.00
N HIS A 511 -18.74 12.90 -10.29
CA HIS A 511 -18.90 11.52 -10.77
C HIS A 511 -20.17 10.82 -10.24
N GLY A 512 -21.27 11.56 -10.10
CA GLY A 512 -22.54 11.06 -9.56
C GLY A 512 -22.65 11.04 -8.02
N VAL A 513 -21.60 11.43 -7.31
CA VAL A 513 -21.59 11.55 -5.84
C VAL A 513 -21.82 13.01 -5.44
N MET A 514 -22.80 13.25 -4.57
CA MET A 514 -23.11 14.57 -4.04
C MET A 514 -22.19 14.91 -2.87
N ARG A 515 -21.40 15.97 -3.00
CA ARG A 515 -20.62 16.55 -1.91
C ARG A 515 -21.52 17.49 -1.10
N VAL A 516 -21.65 17.24 0.20
CA VAL A 516 -22.64 17.93 1.04
C VAL A 516 -22.06 18.39 2.38
N ASN A 517 -22.64 19.46 2.92
CA ASN A 517 -22.51 19.78 4.34
C ASN A 517 -23.65 19.10 5.09
N LEU A 518 -23.31 18.18 5.99
CA LEU A 518 -24.27 17.36 6.71
C LEU A 518 -24.56 17.95 8.10
N HIS A 519 -25.82 18.28 8.35
CA HIS A 519 -26.33 18.76 9.62
C HIS A 519 -27.33 17.76 10.20
N ILE A 520 -27.19 17.48 11.49
CA ILE A 520 -28.14 16.65 12.24
C ILE A 520 -28.83 17.50 13.30
N SER A 521 -30.13 17.34 13.43
CA SER A 521 -30.89 17.99 14.50
C SER A 521 -30.63 17.28 15.82
N THR A 522 -30.16 18.03 16.81
CA THR A 522 -30.07 17.61 18.20
C THR A 522 -31.17 18.29 19.03
N ASP A 523 -31.37 17.87 20.28
CA ASP A 523 -32.40 18.44 21.16
C ASP A 523 -32.29 19.96 21.35
N THR A 524 -31.11 20.54 21.07
CA THR A 524 -30.79 21.95 21.31
C THR A 524 -30.54 22.78 20.04
N SER A 525 -30.01 22.18 18.96
CA SER A 525 -29.70 22.87 17.70
C SER A 525 -29.36 21.90 16.57
N ASP A 526 -29.33 22.39 15.34
CA ASP A 526 -28.68 21.67 14.23
C ASP A 526 -27.17 21.79 14.37
N VAL A 527 -26.46 20.66 14.29
CA VAL A 527 -25.01 20.58 14.46
C VAL A 527 -24.38 19.98 13.21
N SER A 528 -23.31 20.62 12.73
CA SER A 528 -22.47 20.12 11.64
C SER A 528 -21.75 18.84 12.08
N VAL A 529 -21.97 17.76 11.34
CA VAL A 529 -21.30 16.48 11.60
C VAL A 529 -19.80 16.57 11.33
N ALA A 530 -19.40 17.39 10.35
CA ALA A 530 -18.00 17.64 10.05
C ALA A 530 -17.27 18.26 11.25
N ASP A 531 -17.84 19.33 11.82
CA ASP A 531 -17.21 20.06 12.92
C ASP A 531 -17.12 19.21 14.19
N LEU A 532 -18.15 18.39 14.47
CA LEU A 532 -18.11 17.41 15.57
C LEU A 532 -16.97 16.39 15.40
N LEU A 533 -16.78 15.85 14.18
CA LEU A 533 -15.71 14.89 13.92
C LEU A 533 -14.32 15.54 14.03
N VAL A 534 -14.19 16.81 13.63
CA VAL A 534 -12.94 17.57 13.78
C VAL A 534 -12.65 17.88 15.25
N GLN A 535 -13.64 18.37 15.99
CA GLN A 535 -13.52 18.67 17.42
C GLN A 535 -13.17 17.43 18.26
N GLU A 536 -13.70 16.27 17.89
CA GLU A 536 -13.40 14.99 18.55
C GLU A 536 -12.07 14.35 18.08
N GLY A 537 -11.31 15.01 17.19
CA GLY A 537 -10.01 14.55 16.69
C GLY A 537 -10.08 13.42 15.67
N HIS A 538 -11.27 13.11 15.14
CA HIS A 538 -11.48 12.06 14.14
C HIS A 538 -11.11 12.50 12.73
N ALA A 539 -11.38 13.77 12.41
CA ALA A 539 -11.14 14.38 11.11
C ALA A 539 -10.27 15.64 11.22
N CYS A 540 -9.73 16.10 10.09
CA CYS A 540 -9.17 17.44 9.91
C CYS A 540 -9.91 18.12 8.76
N HIS A 541 -9.90 19.46 8.72
CA HIS A 541 -10.39 20.18 7.55
C HIS A 541 -9.44 20.00 6.37
N THR A 542 -9.99 19.97 5.16
CA THR A 542 -9.21 19.90 3.92
C THR A 542 -9.91 20.72 2.85
N PRO A 543 -9.18 21.37 1.93
CA PRO A 543 -9.80 21.97 0.76
C PRO A 543 -10.40 20.89 -0.15
N GLU A 544 -11.52 21.25 -0.79
CA GLU A 544 -12.14 20.48 -1.86
C GLU A 544 -11.28 20.54 -3.13
N SER A 545 -11.37 19.52 -3.99
CA SER A 545 -10.61 19.48 -5.26
C SER A 545 -11.04 20.59 -6.21
N PHE A 546 -10.17 20.96 -7.15
CA PHE A 546 -10.44 21.92 -8.21
C PHE A 546 -11.74 21.58 -8.98
N GLU A 547 -11.96 20.31 -9.28
CA GLU A 547 -13.17 19.86 -9.97
C GLU A 547 -14.44 20.06 -9.12
N SER A 548 -14.32 19.82 -7.80
CA SER A 548 -15.40 20.05 -6.83
C SER A 548 -15.75 21.54 -6.76
N GLN A 549 -14.73 22.41 -6.71
CA GLN A 549 -14.89 23.86 -6.67
C GLN A 549 -15.55 24.40 -7.96
N GLN A 550 -15.12 23.93 -9.14
CA GLN A 550 -15.76 24.32 -10.41
C GLN A 550 -17.22 23.85 -10.48
N SER A 551 -17.50 22.61 -10.03
CA SER A 551 -18.85 22.07 -9.95
C SER A 551 -19.72 22.90 -8.98
N HIS A 552 -19.15 23.33 -7.86
CA HIS A 552 -19.81 24.22 -6.89
C HIS A 552 -20.18 25.57 -7.51
N GLU A 553 -19.24 26.28 -8.14
CA GLU A 553 -19.48 27.57 -8.79
C GLU A 553 -20.58 27.49 -9.87
N PHE A 554 -20.56 26.41 -10.66
CA PHE A 554 -21.58 26.14 -11.66
C PHE A 554 -22.96 25.92 -11.03
N LEU A 555 -23.06 25.08 -9.99
CA LEU A 555 -24.31 24.81 -9.30
C LEU A 555 -24.89 26.06 -8.64
N VAL A 556 -24.06 26.87 -7.99
CA VAL A 556 -24.49 28.15 -7.40
C VAL A 556 -25.17 29.01 -8.47
N THR A 557 -24.49 29.22 -9.60
CA THR A 557 -25.03 30.02 -10.71
C THR A 557 -26.33 29.41 -11.27
N LEU A 558 -26.39 28.09 -11.44
CA LEU A 558 -27.56 27.39 -11.96
C LEU A 558 -28.79 27.57 -11.04
N TYR A 559 -28.62 27.39 -9.73
CA TYR A 559 -29.72 27.57 -8.77
C TYR A 559 -30.18 29.04 -8.69
N GLU A 560 -29.27 30.01 -8.82
CA GLU A 560 -29.62 31.43 -8.91
C GLU A 560 -30.40 31.77 -10.18
N ASP A 561 -30.04 31.20 -11.32
CA ASP A 561 -30.75 31.37 -12.59
C ASP A 561 -32.15 30.73 -12.56
N ILE A 562 -32.28 29.55 -11.93
CA ILE A 562 -33.57 28.89 -11.71
C ILE A 562 -34.45 29.74 -10.79
N ALA A 563 -33.90 30.21 -9.66
CA ALA A 563 -34.64 31.03 -8.70
C ALA A 563 -35.06 32.40 -9.27
N SER A 564 -34.22 32.99 -10.14
CA SER A 564 -34.52 34.26 -10.80
C SER A 564 -35.35 34.13 -12.09
N GLY A 565 -35.71 32.90 -12.49
CA GLY A 565 -36.45 32.63 -13.73
C GLY A 565 -35.69 32.98 -15.01
N ARG A 566 -34.38 33.26 -14.91
CA ARG A 566 -33.48 33.53 -16.04
C ARG A 566 -32.99 32.25 -16.71
N TYR A 567 -33.17 31.11 -16.05
CA TYR A 567 -32.85 29.81 -16.60
C TYR A 567 -33.67 29.54 -17.87
N MET A 568 -33.01 29.59 -19.02
CA MET A 568 -33.54 29.12 -20.28
C MET A 568 -32.95 27.73 -20.57
N PRO A 569 -33.77 26.67 -20.71
CA PRO A 569 -33.28 25.38 -21.17
C PRO A 569 -32.50 25.56 -22.47
N ASN A 570 -31.18 25.35 -22.43
CA ASN A 570 -30.24 25.87 -23.43
C ASN A 570 -30.55 25.42 -24.88
N PHE A 571 -30.87 26.39 -25.75
CA PHE A 571 -30.83 26.28 -27.23
C PHE A 571 -29.41 25.92 -27.78
N VAL A 572 -28.35 26.10 -26.97
CA VAL A 572 -26.95 25.79 -27.35
C VAL A 572 -26.59 24.31 -27.11
N SER A 573 -27.29 23.63 -26.18
CA SER A 573 -27.07 22.21 -25.87
C SER A 573 -27.71 21.28 -26.91
N GLY A 574 -28.77 21.75 -27.58
CA GLY A 574 -29.46 20.99 -28.63
C GLY A 574 -28.57 20.60 -29.82
N SER A 575 -27.69 21.49 -30.29
CA SER A 575 -26.81 21.21 -31.44
C SER A 575 -25.61 20.33 -31.10
N VAL A 576 -25.14 20.33 -29.85
CA VAL A 576 -24.02 19.48 -29.41
C VAL A 576 -24.55 18.10 -29.03
N ASN A 577 -25.67 18.03 -28.31
CA ASN A 577 -26.33 16.76 -27.98
C ASN A 577 -26.86 16.05 -29.23
N SER A 578 -27.40 16.78 -30.22
CA SER A 578 -27.83 16.16 -31.48
C SER A 578 -26.65 15.55 -32.24
N ARG A 579 -25.51 16.27 -32.31
CA ARG A 579 -24.29 15.75 -32.95
C ARG A 579 -23.69 14.57 -32.20
N MET A 580 -23.64 14.62 -30.87
CA MET A 580 -23.15 13.50 -30.06
C MET A 580 -24.05 12.27 -30.20
N GLU A 581 -25.37 12.44 -30.30
CA GLU A 581 -26.29 11.30 -30.49
C GLU A 581 -26.20 10.75 -31.93
N GLU A 582 -26.02 11.61 -32.93
CA GLU A 582 -25.73 11.20 -34.32
C GLU A 582 -24.41 10.43 -34.43
N ASP A 583 -23.35 10.92 -33.79
CA ASP A 583 -22.04 10.26 -33.75
C ASP A 583 -22.12 8.94 -32.96
N LYS A 584 -22.96 8.86 -31.92
CA LYS A 584 -23.15 7.65 -31.10
C LYS A 584 -23.87 6.57 -31.89
N GLN A 585 -24.92 6.96 -32.62
CA GLN A 585 -25.63 6.08 -33.52
C GLN A 585 -24.69 5.57 -34.63
N MET A 586 -23.84 6.44 -35.16
CA MET A 586 -22.85 6.08 -36.17
C MET A 586 -21.80 5.08 -35.66
N ILE A 587 -21.26 5.28 -34.45
CA ILE A 587 -20.33 4.32 -33.82
C ILE A 587 -21.02 2.98 -33.60
N ASN A 588 -22.27 2.96 -33.11
CA ASN A 588 -23.02 1.72 -32.90
C ASN A 588 -23.27 0.96 -34.21
N GLU A 589 -23.60 1.65 -35.31
CA GLU A 589 -23.74 1.03 -36.63
C GLU A 589 -22.42 0.41 -37.12
N LEU A 590 -21.29 1.11 -36.95
CA LEU A 590 -19.97 0.59 -37.29
C LEU A 590 -19.61 -0.63 -36.44
N LEU A 591 -19.82 -0.58 -35.12
CA LEU A 591 -19.58 -1.70 -34.22
C LEU A 591 -20.41 -2.93 -34.60
N GLN A 592 -21.71 -2.76 -34.84
CA GLN A 592 -22.58 -3.85 -35.29
C GLN A 592 -22.10 -4.45 -36.61
N HIS A 593 -21.68 -3.62 -37.57
CA HIS A 593 -21.17 -4.09 -38.86
C HIS A 593 -19.91 -4.95 -38.69
N PHE A 594 -18.91 -4.46 -37.97
CA PHE A 594 -17.65 -5.19 -37.76
C PHE A 594 -17.81 -6.41 -36.83
N CYS A 595 -18.81 -6.42 -35.94
CA CYS A 595 -19.14 -7.60 -35.14
C CYS A 595 -19.90 -8.69 -35.94
N ALA A 596 -20.76 -8.30 -36.89
CA ALA A 596 -21.57 -9.24 -37.67
C ALA A 596 -20.83 -9.85 -38.88
N SER A 597 -19.78 -9.17 -39.37
CA SER A 597 -19.04 -9.59 -40.56
C SER A 597 -17.82 -10.46 -40.20
N ASN A 598 -18.02 -11.78 -40.15
CA ASN A 598 -16.92 -12.77 -40.06
C ASN A 598 -15.90 -12.71 -41.23
N SER A 599 -16.10 -11.83 -42.23
CA SER A 599 -15.30 -11.74 -43.46
C SER A 599 -14.17 -10.72 -43.43
N CYS A 600 -14.08 -9.85 -42.42
CA CYS A 600 -13.06 -8.80 -42.37
C CYS A 600 -12.15 -9.00 -41.15
N ILE A 601 -11.08 -9.78 -41.31
CA ILE A 601 -10.09 -9.96 -40.25
C ILE A 601 -9.24 -8.68 -40.16
N PRO A 602 -9.12 -8.04 -38.98
CA PRO A 602 -8.31 -6.83 -38.83
C PRO A 602 -6.84 -7.10 -39.19
N LYS A 603 -6.27 -6.29 -40.09
CA LYS A 603 -4.92 -6.51 -40.66
C LYS A 603 -3.84 -5.63 -40.03
N CYS A 604 -4.22 -4.56 -39.34
CA CYS A 604 -3.27 -3.61 -38.75
C CYS A 604 -2.99 -3.97 -37.29
N LYS A 605 -1.74 -3.79 -36.85
CA LYS A 605 -1.37 -3.94 -35.44
C LYS A 605 -1.31 -2.56 -34.80
N ALA A 606 -2.18 -2.31 -33.82
CA ALA A 606 -2.04 -1.20 -32.89
C ALA A 606 -1.28 -1.67 -31.65
N ILE A 607 -0.37 -0.84 -31.13
CA ILE A 607 0.30 -1.08 -29.86
C ILE A 607 -0.43 -0.24 -28.82
N VAL A 608 -1.02 -0.89 -27.84
CA VAL A 608 -1.57 -0.19 -26.67
C VAL A 608 -0.42 0.11 -25.73
N HIS A 609 -0.20 1.41 -25.50
CA HIS A 609 0.72 1.87 -24.48
C HIS A 609 -0.04 1.94 -23.16
N GLY A 610 0.55 1.33 -22.13
CA GLY A 610 -0.09 1.11 -20.83
C GLY A 610 -0.51 2.40 -20.09
N PRO A 611 -1.23 2.24 -18.99
CA PRO A 611 -2.06 3.28 -18.42
C PRO A 611 -1.27 4.46 -17.88
N SER A 612 -1.57 5.67 -18.35
CA SER A 612 -1.09 6.92 -17.75
C SER A 612 -2.23 7.60 -16.98
N SER A 613 -1.95 8.01 -15.75
CA SER A 613 -2.83 8.91 -15.00
C SER A 613 -2.08 10.23 -14.80
N PRO A 614 -2.71 11.39 -15.03
CA PRO A 614 -2.09 12.66 -14.73
C PRO A 614 -1.89 12.87 -13.22
N HIS A 615 -2.60 12.11 -12.39
CA HIS A 615 -2.41 12.09 -10.94
C HIS A 615 -1.27 11.15 -10.50
N LYS A 616 -0.49 10.60 -11.45
CA LYS A 616 0.64 9.72 -11.12
C LYS A 616 1.68 10.50 -10.31
N ILE A 617 2.04 9.94 -9.16
CA ILE A 617 3.05 10.53 -8.29
C ILE A 617 4.43 10.27 -8.87
N ASN A 618 5.18 11.34 -9.07
CA ASN A 618 6.61 11.27 -9.30
C ASN A 618 7.34 11.57 -7.98
N PHE A 619 8.45 10.89 -7.73
CA PHE A 619 9.26 11.12 -6.55
C PHE A 619 10.54 11.86 -6.93
N HIS A 620 11.05 12.64 -6.00
CA HIS A 620 12.38 13.21 -6.07
C HIS A 620 13.15 12.82 -4.80
N SER A 621 14.48 12.77 -4.92
CA SER A 621 15.33 12.46 -3.77
C SER A 621 15.34 13.65 -2.81
N MET A 622 15.19 13.38 -1.51
CA MET A 622 15.35 14.40 -0.48
C MET A 622 16.82 14.76 -0.22
N SER A 623 17.78 13.97 -0.73
CA SER A 623 19.20 14.23 -0.56
C SER A 623 19.79 15.13 -1.64
N GLY A 624 20.81 15.90 -1.25
CA GLY A 624 21.20 17.09 -1.97
C GLY A 624 21.86 16.90 -3.35
N VAL A 625 22.51 15.75 -3.62
CA VAL A 625 23.25 15.49 -4.87
C VAL A 625 22.39 14.79 -5.93
N SER A 626 21.18 14.37 -5.57
CA SER A 626 20.27 13.60 -6.41
C SER A 626 18.96 14.30 -6.75
N SER A 627 18.73 15.54 -6.27
CA SER A 627 17.48 16.27 -6.51
C SER A 627 17.17 16.51 -8.00
N TYR A 628 18.20 16.64 -8.84
CA TYR A 628 18.05 16.82 -10.30
C TYR A 628 17.96 15.49 -11.08
N ARG A 629 18.10 14.34 -10.43
CA ARG A 629 18.08 13.02 -11.07
C ARG A 629 16.65 12.52 -11.12
N GLY A 630 16.22 12.03 -12.28
CA GLY A 630 14.88 11.45 -12.40
C GLY A 630 14.77 10.15 -11.59
N VAL A 631 13.72 10.00 -10.79
CA VAL A 631 13.50 8.79 -9.99
C VAL A 631 12.56 7.84 -10.72
N SER A 632 12.92 6.56 -10.72
CA SER A 632 12.13 5.47 -11.25
C SER A 632 11.99 4.39 -10.19
N ILE A 633 10.82 3.78 -10.08
CA ILE A 633 10.58 2.68 -9.15
C ILE A 633 10.55 1.38 -9.96
N GLU A 634 11.28 0.38 -9.49
CA GLU A 634 11.34 -0.93 -10.11
C GLU A 634 9.94 -1.54 -10.23
N LYS A 635 9.62 -2.13 -11.38
CA LYS A 635 8.27 -2.61 -11.72
C LYS A 635 7.78 -3.67 -10.74
N GLU A 636 8.72 -4.42 -10.17
CA GLU A 636 8.49 -5.47 -9.19
C GLU A 636 8.17 -4.89 -7.80
N SER A 637 8.45 -3.61 -7.52
CA SER A 637 8.07 -2.96 -6.26
C SER A 637 6.56 -2.73 -6.18
N ILE A 638 5.98 -2.87 -4.98
CA ILE A 638 4.55 -2.68 -4.73
C ILE A 638 4.10 -1.26 -5.12
N ASN A 639 4.97 -0.28 -4.87
CA ASN A 639 4.72 1.14 -5.13
C ASN A 639 5.25 1.60 -6.50
N CYS A 640 5.38 0.69 -7.49
CA CYS A 640 5.91 1.01 -8.83
C CYS A 640 5.06 2.02 -9.61
N VAL A 641 3.77 2.08 -9.31
CA VAL A 641 2.83 3.08 -9.82
C VAL A 641 1.98 3.53 -8.66
N MET A 642 1.96 4.83 -8.40
CA MET A 642 1.14 5.43 -7.35
C MET A 642 0.41 6.65 -7.92
N VAL A 643 -0.78 6.88 -7.40
CA VAL A 643 -1.68 7.95 -7.83
C VAL A 643 -2.00 8.79 -6.60
N ASN A 644 -1.89 10.12 -6.71
CA ASN A 644 -2.32 11.00 -5.64
C ASN A 644 -3.84 11.17 -5.74
N GLU A 645 -4.58 10.60 -4.79
CA GLU A 645 -6.04 10.78 -4.70
C GLU A 645 -6.47 12.20 -4.31
N LYS A 646 -5.53 13.03 -3.81
CA LYS A 646 -5.79 14.38 -3.31
C LYS A 646 -4.66 15.33 -3.77
N PRO A 647 -4.58 15.68 -5.06
CA PRO A 647 -3.58 16.60 -5.58
C PRO A 647 -3.64 18.00 -4.94
N GLN A 648 -4.81 18.40 -4.42
CA GLN A 648 -5.01 19.66 -3.72
C GLN A 648 -4.35 19.73 -2.33
N ASP A 649 -3.96 18.59 -1.75
CA ASP A 649 -3.24 18.55 -0.50
C ASP A 649 -1.74 18.74 -0.78
N CYS A 650 -1.24 19.92 -0.47
CA CYS A 650 0.13 20.36 -0.75
C CYS A 650 1.18 19.76 0.21
N HIS A 651 0.77 19.01 1.24
CA HIS A 651 1.69 18.43 2.21
C HIS A 651 2.52 17.30 1.60
N GLU A 652 3.81 17.27 1.96
CA GLU A 652 4.76 16.33 1.39
C GLU A 652 4.44 14.88 1.77
N ARG A 653 4.44 13.99 0.77
CA ARG A 653 4.42 12.54 0.98
C ARG A 653 5.80 11.95 0.88
N MET A 654 6.08 11.01 1.77
CA MET A 654 7.38 10.33 1.87
C MET A 654 7.30 8.88 1.40
N LEU A 655 8.29 8.49 0.59
CA LEU A 655 8.58 7.12 0.20
C LEU A 655 9.97 6.74 0.71
N VAL A 656 10.08 5.53 1.27
CA VAL A 656 11.35 4.96 1.73
C VAL A 656 11.74 3.81 0.81
N ALA A 657 12.99 3.78 0.35
CA ALA A 657 13.52 2.68 -0.45
C ALA A 657 14.55 1.87 0.33
N ALA A 658 14.39 0.55 0.38
CA ALA A 658 15.40 -0.30 1.00
C ALA A 658 16.70 -0.37 0.18
N ASN A 659 16.58 -0.25 -1.15
CA ASN A 659 17.73 -0.27 -2.04
C ASN A 659 17.61 0.78 -3.14
N VAL A 660 18.68 1.54 -3.33
CA VAL A 660 18.79 2.65 -4.27
C VAL A 660 19.94 2.34 -5.21
N SER A 661 19.66 2.32 -6.51
CA SER A 661 20.67 2.05 -7.54
C SER A 661 20.67 3.16 -8.59
N LEU A 662 21.82 3.39 -9.21
CA LEU A 662 21.95 4.35 -10.31
C LEU A 662 21.99 3.59 -11.63
N ASN A 663 21.40 4.19 -12.67
CA ASN A 663 21.61 3.71 -14.03
C ASN A 663 23.06 3.96 -14.49
N ALA A 664 23.46 3.35 -15.62
CA ALA A 664 24.83 3.44 -16.13
C ALA A 664 25.27 4.89 -16.45
N SER A 665 24.34 5.80 -16.76
CA SER A 665 24.62 7.21 -17.00
C SER A 665 24.62 8.09 -15.74
N GLY A 666 24.22 7.55 -14.58
CA GLY A 666 24.05 8.30 -13.34
C GLY A 666 22.91 9.33 -13.34
N SER A 667 22.13 9.42 -14.42
CA SER A 667 21.07 10.42 -14.60
C SER A 667 19.74 10.03 -13.95
N HIS A 668 19.53 8.73 -13.71
CA HIS A 668 18.32 8.22 -13.07
C HIS A 668 18.62 7.34 -11.87
N ILE A 669 17.77 7.48 -10.86
CA ILE A 669 17.75 6.64 -9.67
C ILE A 669 16.68 5.57 -9.87
N LEU A 670 17.04 4.32 -9.59
CA LEU A 670 16.14 3.18 -9.56
C LEU A 670 15.94 2.72 -8.11
N LEU A 671 14.71 2.86 -7.62
CA LEU A 671 14.28 2.45 -6.29
C LEU A 671 13.73 1.04 -6.31
N LYS A 672 14.15 0.23 -5.34
CA LYS A 672 13.68 -1.15 -5.15
C LYS A 672 13.20 -1.34 -3.72
N GLU A 673 12.25 -2.26 -3.55
CA GLU A 673 11.70 -2.60 -2.22
C GLU A 673 11.24 -1.34 -1.48
N THR A 674 10.26 -0.65 -2.06
CA THR A 674 9.83 0.67 -1.59
C THR A 674 8.59 0.61 -0.73
N SER A 675 8.53 1.44 0.32
CA SER A 675 7.43 1.56 1.27
C SER A 675 6.91 3.00 1.30
N LEU A 676 5.62 3.19 1.01
CA LEU A 676 4.95 4.49 1.12
C LEU A 676 4.58 4.76 2.58
N MET A 677 4.97 5.93 3.08
CA MET A 677 4.60 6.39 4.41
C MET A 677 3.17 6.95 4.41
N PRO A 678 2.43 6.85 5.52
CA PRO A 678 1.10 7.45 5.60
C PRO A 678 1.17 8.96 5.40
N HIS A 679 0.14 9.52 4.77
CA HIS A 679 0.06 10.95 4.47
C HIS A 679 -0.40 11.70 5.72
N ILE A 680 0.55 11.95 6.61
CA ILE A 680 0.37 12.74 7.84
C ILE A 680 1.19 14.02 7.66
N HIS A 681 0.56 15.18 7.86
CA HIS A 681 1.22 16.49 7.73
C HIS A 681 2.42 16.60 8.68
N GLY A 682 3.58 17.06 8.17
CA GLY A 682 4.83 17.11 8.92
C GLY A 682 5.53 15.77 9.18
N LEU A 683 4.99 14.64 8.72
CA LEU A 683 5.62 13.33 8.91
C LEU A 683 7.03 13.22 8.29
N PRO A 684 7.30 13.71 7.06
CA PRO A 684 8.65 13.65 6.49
C PRO A 684 9.69 14.36 7.39
N SER A 685 9.32 15.53 7.93
CA SER A 685 10.12 16.31 8.88
C SER A 685 10.36 15.52 10.18
N LEU A 686 9.29 15.01 10.82
CA LEU A 686 9.39 14.24 12.06
C LEU A 686 10.29 13.01 11.93
N ILE A 687 10.10 12.22 10.87
CA ILE A 687 10.88 10.99 10.63
C ILE A 687 12.35 11.31 10.40
N THR A 688 12.65 12.35 9.63
CA THR A 688 14.03 12.73 9.35
C THR A 688 14.71 13.27 10.60
N MET A 689 14.07 14.15 11.36
CA MET A 689 14.60 14.64 12.64
C MET A 689 14.79 13.52 13.67
N LEU A 690 13.89 12.54 13.70
CA LEU A 690 13.97 11.42 14.65
C LEU A 690 15.19 10.52 14.40
N PHE A 691 15.54 10.27 13.13
CA PHE A 691 16.57 9.29 12.76
C PHE A 691 17.88 9.89 12.25
N THR A 692 17.94 11.19 11.95
CA THR A 692 19.19 11.83 11.52
C THR A 692 20.24 11.78 12.64
N PRO A 693 21.52 11.50 12.33
CA PRO A 693 22.60 11.53 13.31
C PRO A 693 22.77 12.92 13.92
N VAL A 694 22.88 13.95 13.07
CA VAL A 694 23.03 15.35 13.44
C VAL A 694 21.96 16.18 12.73
N MET A 695 21.45 17.19 13.43
CA MET A 695 20.48 18.14 12.92
C MET A 695 20.90 19.57 13.27
N GLU A 696 20.69 20.50 12.34
CA GLU A 696 20.77 21.94 12.56
C GLU A 696 19.42 22.57 12.18
N LEU A 697 18.71 23.18 13.15
CA LEU A 697 17.41 23.81 12.91
C LEU A 697 17.57 25.14 12.16
N ARG A 698 16.64 25.42 11.25
CA ARG A 698 16.49 26.70 10.56
C ARG A 698 15.42 27.52 11.23
N THR A 699 15.64 28.82 11.32
CA THR A 699 14.64 29.80 11.78
C THR A 699 14.28 30.77 10.66
N ASN A 700 13.19 31.51 10.84
CA ASN A 700 12.94 32.71 10.06
C ASN A 700 13.93 33.83 10.41
N ASP A 701 13.95 34.89 9.61
CA ASP A 701 14.86 36.03 9.78
C ASP A 701 14.76 36.70 11.16
N ASP A 702 13.54 36.72 11.73
CA ASP A 702 13.29 37.29 13.07
C ASP A 702 13.66 36.32 14.22
N GLY A 703 13.96 35.06 13.92
CA GLY A 703 14.27 34.03 14.91
C GLY A 703 13.09 33.61 15.79
N THR A 704 11.85 33.89 15.38
CA THR A 704 10.63 33.65 16.17
C THR A 704 10.00 32.29 15.93
N CYS A 705 10.33 31.60 14.82
CA CYS A 705 9.82 30.26 14.54
C CYS A 705 10.84 29.40 13.77
N PHE A 706 10.69 28.07 13.86
CA PHE A 706 11.44 27.15 13.03
C PHE A 706 10.84 27.05 11.62
N THR A 707 11.69 27.16 10.61
CA THR A 707 11.32 27.09 9.19
C THR A 707 11.73 25.77 8.54
N GLY A 708 12.64 25.03 9.16
CA GLY A 708 13.18 23.80 8.60
C GLY A 708 14.32 23.19 9.41
N ALA A 709 15.00 22.20 8.84
CA ALA A 709 16.18 21.58 9.42
C ALA A 709 17.13 21.04 8.35
N LEU A 710 18.43 21.17 8.59
CA LEU A 710 19.47 20.44 7.86
C LEU A 710 19.86 19.19 8.64
N CYS A 711 19.74 18.04 7.99
CA CYS A 711 19.89 16.71 8.60
C CYS A 711 20.99 15.92 7.88
N GLY A 712 21.92 15.32 8.62
CA GLY A 712 22.98 14.51 8.03
C GLY A 712 24.03 14.08 9.04
N LEU A 713 25.28 13.98 8.59
CA LEU A 713 26.44 13.67 9.45
C LEU A 713 27.08 14.92 10.08
N GLY A 714 26.55 16.11 9.78
CA GLY A 714 27.07 17.38 10.26
C GLY A 714 28.28 17.87 9.44
N TRP A 715 29.11 18.68 10.07
CA TRP A 715 30.27 19.32 9.46
C TRP A 715 31.57 18.98 10.20
N ASN A 716 32.68 19.12 9.49
CA ASN A 716 34.01 19.02 10.07
C ASN A 716 34.35 20.33 10.80
N SER A 717 34.62 20.25 12.10
CA SER A 717 34.92 21.41 12.94
C SER A 717 36.19 22.18 12.54
N PHE A 718 37.11 21.56 11.79
CA PHE A 718 38.34 22.20 11.34
C PHE A 718 38.22 22.88 9.98
N SER A 719 37.49 22.26 9.03
CA SER A 719 37.32 22.82 7.67
C SER A 719 36.04 23.63 7.51
N GLY A 720 35.05 23.46 8.39
CA GLY A 720 33.72 24.05 8.25
C GLY A 720 32.87 23.41 7.14
N GLU A 721 33.37 22.38 6.47
CA GLU A 721 32.69 21.71 5.35
C GLU A 721 31.83 20.54 5.83
N ALA A 722 30.75 20.25 5.10
CA ALA A 722 29.90 19.09 5.34
C ALA A 722 30.71 17.78 5.31
N VAL A 723 30.40 16.85 6.23
CA VAL A 723 31.10 15.55 6.30
C VAL A 723 30.75 14.65 5.11
N LEU A 724 29.48 14.65 4.71
CA LEU A 724 28.98 13.81 3.61
C LEU A 724 27.84 14.51 2.86
N PRO A 725 28.14 15.58 2.12
CA PRO A 725 27.13 16.47 1.53
C PRO A 725 26.14 15.76 0.59
N GLU A 726 26.53 14.64 -0.02
CA GLU A 726 25.64 13.84 -0.88
C GLU A 726 24.46 13.16 -0.14
N HIS A 727 24.56 12.99 1.18
CA HIS A 727 23.54 12.36 2.03
C HIS A 727 22.84 13.36 2.95
N ASP A 728 23.23 14.64 2.89
CA ASP A 728 22.56 15.69 3.64
C ASP A 728 21.16 15.94 3.04
N ILE A 729 20.18 16.00 3.93
CA ILE A 729 18.77 16.28 3.64
C ILE A 729 18.43 17.62 4.29
N GLU A 730 18.05 18.60 3.49
CA GLU A 730 17.47 19.85 3.99
C GLU A 730 15.97 19.81 3.81
N ILE A 731 15.25 20.08 4.90
CA ILE A 731 13.79 20.01 4.95
C ILE A 731 13.25 21.38 5.29
N ALA A 732 12.29 21.85 4.53
CA ALA A 732 11.46 22.99 4.90
C ALA A 732 10.17 22.46 5.56
N PHE A 733 9.75 23.09 6.64
CA PHE A 733 8.60 22.64 7.40
C PHE A 733 7.29 23.10 6.77
N ASP A 734 6.38 22.15 6.53
CA ASP A 734 5.00 22.33 6.07
C ASP A 734 3.99 22.45 7.23
N VAL A 735 4.46 22.27 8.47
CA VAL A 735 3.72 22.49 9.71
C VAL A 735 4.61 23.15 10.76
N LYS A 736 4.03 23.91 11.68
CA LYS A 736 4.78 24.56 12.76
C LYS A 736 5.26 23.55 13.79
N PHE A 737 6.58 23.49 13.97
CA PHE A 737 7.23 22.77 15.07
C PHE A 737 7.61 23.73 16.19
N GLY A 738 7.39 23.31 17.43
CA GLY A 738 7.77 24.03 18.65
C GLY A 738 8.94 23.36 19.36
N ILE A 739 9.41 24.01 20.43
CA ILE A 739 10.47 23.46 21.30
C ILE A 739 10.02 22.15 21.94
N GLU A 740 8.72 21.99 22.23
CA GLU A 740 8.14 20.77 22.79
C GLU A 740 8.32 19.57 21.85
N ASP A 741 8.19 19.79 20.53
CA ASP A 741 8.37 18.72 19.54
C ASP A 741 9.82 18.22 19.51
N ILE A 742 10.79 19.15 19.52
CA ILE A 742 12.23 18.83 19.54
C ILE A 742 12.60 18.13 20.86
N THR A 743 12.01 18.57 21.97
CA THR A 743 12.21 17.97 23.29
C THR A 743 11.69 16.53 23.31
N GLU A 744 10.51 16.25 22.73
CA GLU A 744 9.95 14.90 22.68
C GLU A 744 10.75 13.99 21.73
N ILE A 745 11.25 14.52 20.60
CA ILE A 745 12.19 13.81 19.72
C ILE A 745 13.46 13.41 20.50
N ASN A 746 14.05 14.33 21.26
CA ASN A 746 15.22 14.05 22.10
C ASN A 746 14.90 13.03 23.21
N ALA A 747 13.72 13.09 23.81
CA ALA A 747 13.29 12.12 24.81
C ALA A 747 13.17 10.70 24.22
N LEU A 748 12.60 10.58 23.02
CA LEU A 748 12.53 9.31 22.27
C LEU A 748 13.92 8.79 21.93
N ARG A 749 14.81 9.64 21.39
CA ARG A 749 16.21 9.27 21.08
C ARG A 749 16.95 8.81 22.33
N GLY A 750 16.80 9.52 23.44
CA GLY A 750 17.37 9.15 24.74
C GLY A 750 16.84 7.81 25.25
N ALA A 751 15.55 7.53 25.12
CA ALA A 751 14.98 6.23 25.46
C ALA A 751 15.52 5.09 24.59
N VAL A 752 15.67 5.31 23.29
CA VAL A 752 16.28 4.33 22.36
C VAL A 752 17.75 4.08 22.72
N ASN A 753 18.53 5.12 22.99
CA ASN A 753 19.92 5.00 23.44
C ASN A 753 20.02 4.13 24.70
N ARG A 754 19.19 4.38 25.72
CA ARG A 754 19.15 3.57 26.95
C ARG A 754 18.82 2.10 26.65
N MET A 755 17.82 1.82 25.82
CA MET A 755 17.48 0.43 25.47
C MET A 755 18.60 -0.31 24.76
N VAL A 756 19.36 0.37 23.88
CA VAL A 756 20.45 -0.24 23.11
C VAL A 756 21.71 -0.41 23.97
N CYS A 757 22.06 0.60 24.77
CA CYS A 757 23.26 0.60 25.61
C CYS A 757 23.13 -0.27 26.87
N ASP A 758 21.95 -0.26 27.51
CA ASP A 758 21.72 -0.89 28.81
C ASP A 758 20.83 -2.15 28.74
N GLY A 759 20.41 -2.55 27.53
CA GLY A 759 19.54 -3.71 27.29
C GLY A 759 20.14 -5.08 27.70
N PRO A 760 19.60 -6.21 27.19
CA PRO A 760 19.98 -7.55 27.65
C PRO A 760 21.47 -7.87 27.53
N ASN A 761 22.14 -7.24 26.55
CA ASN A 761 23.57 -7.38 26.28
C ASN A 761 24.38 -6.14 26.72
N GLY A 762 23.76 -5.21 27.43
CA GLY A 762 24.32 -3.94 27.88
C GLY A 762 25.11 -4.07 29.19
N LEU A 763 25.86 -3.02 29.54
CA LEU A 763 26.74 -3.00 30.71
C LEU A 763 25.97 -3.09 32.04
N LEU A 764 24.74 -2.55 32.09
CA LEU A 764 23.91 -2.49 33.29
C LEU A 764 22.89 -3.62 33.42
N GLN A 765 22.76 -4.50 32.41
CA GLN A 765 21.80 -5.63 32.33
C GLN A 765 20.40 -5.30 32.88
N MET A 766 19.57 -4.62 32.07
CA MET A 766 18.19 -4.34 32.45
C MET A 766 17.31 -5.60 32.56
N SER A 767 16.39 -5.61 33.54
CA SER A 767 15.42 -6.70 33.69
C SER A 767 14.39 -6.72 32.55
N PRO A 768 13.83 -7.89 32.18
CA PRO A 768 12.81 -7.98 31.14
C PRO A 768 11.59 -7.08 31.36
N GLU A 769 11.17 -6.89 32.62
CA GLU A 769 10.04 -6.03 32.98
C GLU A 769 10.34 -4.56 32.70
N HIS A 770 11.55 -4.10 33.03
CA HIS A 770 11.98 -2.72 32.74
C HIS A 770 12.13 -2.48 31.24
N ILE A 771 12.64 -3.47 30.48
CA ILE A 771 12.73 -3.38 29.02
C ILE A 771 11.31 -3.27 28.42
N ASN A 772 10.38 -4.09 28.88
CA ASN A 772 9.00 -4.03 28.39
C ASN A 772 8.34 -2.68 28.72
N SER A 773 8.54 -2.16 29.93
CA SER A 773 8.06 -0.84 30.34
C SER A 773 8.61 0.29 29.46
N LEU A 774 9.93 0.29 29.20
CA LEU A 774 10.55 1.27 28.31
C LEU A 774 10.07 1.14 26.86
N GLN A 775 9.85 -0.08 26.37
CA GLN A 775 9.29 -0.30 25.04
C GLN A 775 7.88 0.25 24.92
N GLU A 776 7.02 0.04 25.92
CA GLU A 776 5.68 0.66 25.93
C GLU A 776 5.76 2.18 26.02
N GLU A 777 6.65 2.72 26.87
CA GLU A 777 6.88 4.17 26.96
C GLU A 777 7.28 4.75 25.59
N VAL A 778 8.23 4.13 24.89
CA VAL A 778 8.67 4.56 23.55
C VAL A 778 7.53 4.47 22.54
N ARG A 779 6.74 3.39 22.56
CA ARG A 779 5.58 3.24 21.67
C ARG A 779 4.54 4.33 21.91
N GLU A 780 4.22 4.63 23.16
CA GLU A 780 3.25 5.68 23.51
C GLU A 780 3.75 7.07 23.11
N ARG A 781 4.99 7.43 23.49
CA ARG A 781 5.60 8.73 23.12
C ARG A 781 5.67 8.92 21.61
N LEU A 782 6.02 7.87 20.87
CA LEU A 782 6.07 7.92 19.41
C LEU A 782 4.69 8.19 18.84
N ILE A 783 3.66 7.50 19.32
CA ILE A 783 2.29 7.71 18.85
C ILE A 783 1.78 9.12 19.22
N GLN A 784 2.07 9.60 20.43
CA GLN A 784 1.73 10.96 20.87
C GLN A 784 2.40 12.04 20.03
N LEU A 785 3.65 11.84 19.62
CA LEU A 785 4.38 12.77 18.74
C LEU A 785 3.67 12.95 17.39
N PHE A 786 3.14 11.86 16.81
CA PHE A 786 2.44 11.92 15.52
C PHE A 786 0.95 12.28 15.66
N ILE A 787 0.32 12.04 16.82
CA ILE A 787 -1.09 12.36 17.12
C ILE A 787 -1.16 13.54 18.11
N ARG A 788 -0.58 14.69 17.72
CA ARG A 788 -0.66 15.90 18.55
C ARG A 788 -2.12 16.39 18.61
N ASN A 789 -2.57 16.80 19.79
CA ASN A 789 -3.88 17.42 19.99
C ASN A 789 -3.72 18.74 20.77
N PRO A 790 -4.03 19.91 20.18
CA PRO A 790 -4.51 20.08 18.80
C PRO A 790 -3.46 19.67 17.75
N PRO A 791 -3.87 19.36 16.51
CA PRO A 791 -2.95 19.13 15.39
C PRO A 791 -1.98 20.29 15.19
N ARG A 792 -0.83 20.03 14.58
CA ARG A 792 0.14 21.09 14.25
C ARG A 792 -0.47 22.04 13.24
N GLU A 793 -0.23 23.33 13.42
CA GLU A 793 -0.70 24.35 12.50
C GLU A 793 0.05 24.24 11.16
N GLU A 794 -0.69 24.25 10.06
CA GLU A 794 -0.14 24.21 8.71
C GLU A 794 0.63 25.50 8.40
N CYS A 795 1.75 25.41 7.67
CA CYS A 795 2.48 26.56 7.19
C CYS A 795 3.09 26.33 5.80
N ALA A 796 3.26 27.40 5.03
CA ALA A 796 3.96 27.31 3.75
C ALA A 796 5.45 27.00 4.00
N PRO A 797 6.04 26.02 3.28
CA PRO A 797 7.47 25.74 3.41
C PRO A 797 8.33 26.95 3.05
N VAL A 798 9.24 27.33 3.95
CA VAL A 798 10.20 28.42 3.75
C VAL A 798 11.61 27.84 3.69
N TYR A 799 12.26 27.99 2.55
CA TYR A 799 13.64 27.55 2.34
C TYR A 799 14.61 28.64 2.77
N HIS A 800 15.68 28.24 3.45
CA HIS A 800 16.72 29.16 3.88
C HIS A 800 17.60 29.61 2.70
N ASP A 801 17.95 30.90 2.63
CA ASP A 801 18.73 31.50 1.54
C ASP A 801 20.10 30.82 1.35
N GLN A 802 20.72 30.42 2.46
CA GLN A 802 21.98 29.67 2.46
C GLN A 802 21.75 28.17 2.45
N PHE A 803 21.13 27.69 1.38
CA PHE A 803 20.79 26.28 1.18
C PHE A 803 22.02 25.37 1.35
N LYS A 804 21.85 24.29 2.13
CA LYS A 804 22.80 23.19 2.40
C LYS A 804 24.12 23.57 3.06
N LYS A 805 24.17 24.71 3.74
CA LYS A 805 25.34 25.10 4.53
C LYS A 805 25.10 24.77 6.00
N TRP A 806 26.03 24.02 6.57
CA TRP A 806 26.09 23.78 8.01
C TRP A 806 26.68 24.98 8.75
N ASN A 807 26.54 24.98 10.07
CA ASN A 807 27.15 25.92 10.99
C ASN A 807 26.70 27.37 10.77
N LEU A 808 25.39 27.56 10.54
CA LEU A 808 24.78 28.88 10.36
C LEU A 808 24.17 29.45 11.64
N VAL A 809 23.89 28.59 12.63
CA VAL A 809 23.30 28.99 13.91
C VAL A 809 24.41 29.37 14.89
N ASP A 810 24.29 30.52 15.54
CA ASP A 810 25.25 30.92 16.57
C ASP A 810 25.16 29.98 17.78
N SER A 811 26.30 29.42 18.17
CA SER A 811 26.47 28.62 19.40
C SER A 811 25.93 29.29 20.66
N SER A 812 25.91 30.63 20.74
CA SER A 812 25.37 31.37 21.88
C SER A 812 23.84 31.26 22.01
N GLN A 813 23.15 30.91 20.92
CA GLN A 813 21.69 30.75 20.84
C GLN A 813 21.27 29.29 21.04
N GLN A 814 22.20 28.37 21.27
CA GLN A 814 21.92 26.96 21.50
C GLN A 814 21.86 26.66 23.00
N MET A 815 20.80 25.96 23.42
CA MET A 815 20.70 25.46 24.78
C MET A 815 21.61 24.23 24.94
N GLU A 816 22.58 24.31 25.86
CA GLU A 816 23.41 23.15 26.22
C GLU A 816 22.55 22.07 26.88
N LEU A 817 22.50 20.89 26.26
CA LEU A 817 21.86 19.72 26.84
C LEU A 817 22.78 19.14 27.91
N GLN A 818 22.47 19.35 29.20
CA GLN A 818 23.14 18.63 30.29
C GLN A 818 22.74 17.15 30.23
N GLU A 819 23.60 16.31 29.67
CA GLU A 819 23.57 14.88 29.96
C GLU A 819 23.87 14.71 31.45
N LYS A 820 22.84 14.34 32.24
CA LYS A 820 23.02 13.93 33.64
C LYS A 820 23.75 12.58 33.66
N ASP A 821 25.06 12.62 33.50
CA ASP A 821 26.06 11.81 34.20
C ASP A 821 27.41 11.92 33.47
N ASP A 822 28.46 12.20 34.25
CA ASP A 822 29.87 12.36 33.87
C ASP A 822 30.55 11.05 33.39
N GLN A 823 29.82 10.21 32.65
CA GLN A 823 30.38 9.08 31.94
C GLN A 823 30.20 9.33 30.45
N LYS A 824 31.29 9.74 29.78
CA LYS A 824 31.41 9.67 28.31
C LYS A 824 31.13 8.23 27.88
N TYR A 825 29.86 7.90 27.61
CA TYR A 825 29.46 6.61 27.09
C TYR A 825 30.04 6.49 25.67
N LYS A 826 31.12 5.72 25.55
CA LYS A 826 31.54 5.16 24.27
C LYS A 826 30.41 4.25 23.78
N GLY A 827 29.54 4.76 22.90
CA GLY A 827 28.53 3.94 22.22
C GLY A 827 27.10 4.49 22.10
N VAL A 828 26.88 5.81 22.25
CA VAL A 828 25.54 6.39 22.03
C VAL A 828 25.17 6.30 20.54
N LEU A 829 24.00 5.72 20.22
CA LEU A 829 23.51 5.54 18.85
C LEU A 829 23.06 6.88 18.23
N PHE A 830 22.33 7.68 19.00
CA PHE A 830 21.79 8.97 18.59
C PHE A 830 22.30 10.10 19.48
N GLN A 831 22.97 11.10 18.89
CA GLN A 831 23.25 12.35 19.61
C GLN A 831 21.95 13.11 19.84
N LEU A 832 21.79 13.74 20.99
CA LEU A 832 20.63 14.60 21.24
C LEU A 832 20.81 15.92 20.49
N HIS A 833 19.72 16.42 19.91
CA HIS A 833 19.76 17.59 19.06
C HIS A 833 19.78 18.87 19.90
N PRO A 834 20.73 19.80 19.66
CA PRO A 834 20.74 21.08 20.35
C PRO A 834 19.46 21.87 20.03
N ILE A 835 18.90 22.54 21.04
CA ILE A 835 17.69 23.34 20.90
C ILE A 835 18.10 24.79 20.66
N THR A 836 17.78 25.33 19.49
CA THR A 836 17.94 26.76 19.19
C THR A 836 16.87 27.56 19.94
N LEU A 837 17.29 28.55 20.72
CA LEU A 837 16.41 29.48 21.42
C LEU A 837 15.73 30.40 20.42
N LEU A 838 14.40 30.42 20.43
CA LEU A 838 13.62 31.37 19.64
C LEU A 838 13.56 32.72 20.35
N ASN A 839 13.63 33.81 19.57
CA ASN A 839 13.38 35.15 20.05
C ASN A 839 11.90 35.25 20.44
N MET A 840 11.63 35.45 21.74
CA MET A 840 10.29 35.59 22.30
C MET A 840 9.74 37.01 22.14
#